data_AF-A0A1Q7AER7-F1
#
_entry.id   AF-A0A1Q7AER7-F1
#
_cell.length_a   1.000
_cell.length_b   1.000
_cell.length_c   1.000
_cell.angle_alpha   90.00
_cell.angle_beta   90.00
_cell.angle_gamma   90.00
#
_symmetry.space_group_name_H-M   'P 1'
#
loop_
_entity.id
_entity.type
_entity.pdbx_description
1 polymer ?
#
loop_
_entity_poly.entity_id
_entity_poly.type
_entity_poly.pdbx_seq_one_letter_code
_entity_poly.pdbx_strand_id
1 'polypeptide(L)'
;MMSTRPRRLGKYELQERLGLGGMAEVWKALDTQLQRYVAIKLLHANLKEDPHFIARFEREAQLIASLHHPNIVQIHDFQIASSEEEGTIAYMVMDYVEGQTLADYIRRTSGLGNVPSPTEIVQLFTSIGLAVDYAHQQGMIHRDLKPANILLDKHNTARNHMGEPILTDFGLARLLKSPAITLTAVQLGTPFYIAPEQVTGNAGTERSDIYSLGVILYEMVTGTPPFQGDNPTAVMTQHLNTAPPSPALINPNVPPALEMVILRCLAKEPAARFPSASLLAAAIAESLNVPVPQSLGSPAFPLNGEYMPTYIIPSSPDSSPWSTPSSPALPVAKNPAPATPPPALMAQSGSSPAVKSSHLPPSQPYPTATSGGQVTPALSSGGITGSGSSAPAQSPPMTPPPLSAPTPPPTPAKHRRGLLFGLITLIIVLLVGSLGGYFLFLQPGRGTLPPGPVAGHAFYVSSGQLANGAQGIADQLQVDLQNVQAPPTGKSYYLWLLPDKDTTPKPDLLGPAPIHPPILLTNRLPVQQNGSVHYQYLGDAQHNDLLSATSRLLITLEDAGKNQASPSTDRSSWVYYAELPQALIPQDPTGLRGLDHLRHLYYNEDHLQVLALDGGLDIWVFRNTAKLLEWSTSARDDFDGTTRNYELMHALFTSILDYLDGTPNVHVDVPPDTPVTADPSIARVGLLTVDTTRQGVAKFLASDPPGDLDHMKLHLNQLNRAPDATPQMHTLSQEIAGALDNVKGWLQQVRTDAKQLFHMTPAQLAQPAARDVLDDLVTHVTYAYIGQLDPITDTLKPGVLQAHYDVLKLATFDITKNVPKQL
;
A
#
# COMPACT_ATOMS: atom_id res chain seq x y z
N MET A 1 -2.42 19.20 52.03
CA MET A 1 -2.06 17.90 52.65
C MET A 1 -2.58 16.82 51.74
N MET A 2 -1.79 15.82 51.36
CA MET A 2 -2.28 14.67 50.59
C MET A 2 -2.94 13.66 51.55
N SER A 3 -4.01 13.01 51.11
CA SER A 3 -4.74 12.03 51.94
C SER A 3 -3.87 10.80 52.19
N THR A 4 -3.80 10.34 53.45
CA THR A 4 -2.99 9.19 53.87
C THR A 4 -3.75 7.85 53.82
N ARG A 5 -4.87 7.80 53.09
CA ARG A 5 -5.60 6.56 52.77
C ARG A 5 -5.31 6.15 51.32
N PRO A 6 -5.02 4.86 51.03
CA PRO A 6 -4.85 4.41 49.65
C PRO A 6 -6.18 4.55 48.89
N ARG A 7 -6.11 5.03 47.64
CA ARG A 7 -7.28 5.21 46.76
C ARG A 7 -7.79 3.80 46.39
N ARG A 8 -9.04 3.49 46.74
CA ARG A 8 -9.65 2.18 46.51
C ARG A 8 -10.85 2.29 45.58
N LEU A 9 -10.99 1.31 44.69
CA LEU A 9 -12.12 1.15 43.78
C LEU A 9 -12.76 -0.22 44.06
N GLY A 10 -13.85 -0.24 44.82
CA GLY A 10 -14.47 -1.49 45.28
C GLY A 10 -13.46 -2.37 46.04
N LYS A 11 -13.14 -3.54 45.48
CA LYS A 11 -12.17 -4.51 46.02
C LYS A 11 -10.70 -4.25 45.64
N TYR A 12 -10.45 -3.27 44.78
CA TYR A 12 -9.12 -2.97 44.25
C TYR A 12 -8.45 -1.84 45.01
N GLU A 13 -7.21 -2.06 45.46
CA GLU A 13 -6.38 -1.03 46.07
C GLU A 13 -5.37 -0.50 45.06
N LEU A 14 -5.49 0.76 44.65
CA LEU A 14 -4.55 1.41 43.72
C LEU A 14 -3.22 1.69 44.43
N GLN A 15 -2.11 1.29 43.82
CA GLN A 15 -0.78 1.37 44.43
C GLN A 15 0.16 2.31 43.66
N GLU A 16 0.28 2.09 42.36
CA GLU A 16 1.28 2.75 41.50
C GLU A 16 0.61 3.16 40.19
N ARG A 17 0.80 4.40 39.74
CA ARG A 17 0.26 4.85 38.44
C ARG A 17 1.26 4.54 37.34
N LEU A 18 0.91 3.58 36.49
CA LEU A 18 1.70 3.08 35.37
C LEU A 18 1.70 4.04 34.18
N GLY A 19 0.62 4.82 33.99
CA GLY A 19 0.53 5.77 32.89
C GLY A 19 -0.59 6.81 33.08
N LEU A 20 -0.44 7.95 32.40
CA LEU A 20 -1.40 9.05 32.35
C LEU A 20 -1.48 9.57 30.91
N GLY A 21 -2.68 9.54 30.32
CA GLY A 21 -2.97 10.08 28.99
C GLY A 21 -4.20 10.97 29.00
N GLY A 22 -4.42 11.71 27.91
CA GLY A 22 -5.45 12.76 27.84
C GLY A 22 -6.91 12.32 28.00
N MET A 23 -7.20 11.02 27.98
CA MET A 23 -8.54 10.44 28.15
C MET A 23 -8.60 9.32 29.20
N ALA A 24 -7.48 8.90 29.78
CA ALA A 24 -7.41 7.79 30.73
C ALA A 24 -6.11 7.78 31.55
N GLU A 25 -6.16 7.26 32.76
CA GLU A 25 -4.97 6.89 33.54
C GLU A 25 -4.97 5.40 33.89
N VAL A 26 -3.78 4.79 33.95
CA VAL A 26 -3.59 3.35 34.19
C VAL A 26 -2.83 3.15 35.50
N TRP A 27 -3.38 2.33 36.39
CA TRP A 27 -2.82 2.02 37.70
C TRP A 27 -2.54 0.52 37.86
N LYS A 28 -1.45 0.19 38.53
CA LYS A 28 -1.25 -1.11 39.18
C LYS A 28 -2.07 -1.11 40.46
N ALA A 29 -2.89 -2.15 40.62
CA ALA A 29 -3.74 -2.34 41.79
C ALA A 29 -3.63 -3.77 42.32
N LEU A 30 -3.90 -3.93 43.62
CA LEU A 30 -4.07 -5.23 44.25
C LEU A 30 -5.56 -5.59 44.28
N ASP A 31 -5.96 -6.70 43.66
CA ASP A 31 -7.26 -7.32 43.92
C ASP A 31 -7.21 -7.93 45.33
N THR A 32 -7.85 -7.29 46.30
CA THR A 32 -7.76 -7.71 47.71
C THR A 32 -8.51 -9.02 48.01
N GLN A 33 -9.37 -9.50 47.10
CA GLN A 33 -10.05 -10.79 47.23
C GLN A 33 -9.21 -11.92 46.63
N LEU A 34 -8.63 -11.71 45.44
CA LEU A 34 -7.85 -12.71 44.72
C LEU A 34 -6.34 -12.69 45.04
N GLN A 35 -5.88 -11.69 45.81
CA GLN A 35 -4.48 -11.50 46.21
C GLN A 35 -3.50 -11.50 45.01
N ARG A 36 -3.93 -10.90 43.89
CA ARG A 36 -3.14 -10.73 42.66
C ARG A 36 -3.06 -9.28 42.23
N TYR A 37 -1.98 -8.91 41.54
CA TYR A 37 -1.89 -7.63 40.86
C TYR A 37 -2.73 -7.63 39.58
N VAL A 38 -3.36 -6.48 39.31
CA VAL A 38 -4.13 -6.19 38.10
C VAL A 38 -3.80 -4.79 37.62
N ALA A 39 -3.94 -4.54 36.33
CA ALA A 39 -3.92 -3.19 35.78
C ALA A 39 -5.36 -2.66 35.74
N ILE A 40 -5.55 -1.41 36.18
CA ILE A 40 -6.84 -0.72 36.16
C ILE A 40 -6.73 0.53 35.32
N LYS A 41 -7.50 0.57 34.23
CA LYS A 41 -7.60 1.72 33.34
C LYS A 41 -8.84 2.54 33.70
N LEU A 42 -8.63 3.69 34.31
CA LEU A 42 -9.64 4.69 34.63
C LEU A 42 -9.87 5.56 33.41
N LEU A 43 -11.12 5.70 32.95
CA LEU A 43 -11.47 6.56 31.82
C LEU A 43 -11.97 7.92 32.31
N HIS A 44 -11.32 9.00 31.85
CA HIS A 44 -11.71 10.38 32.12
C HIS A 44 -12.79 10.84 31.13
N ALA A 45 -13.90 10.09 31.06
CA ALA A 45 -15.03 10.41 30.20
C ALA A 45 -15.92 11.49 30.85
N ASN A 46 -16.31 12.51 30.07
CA ASN A 46 -17.38 13.45 30.46
C ASN A 46 -18.75 12.75 30.40
N LEU A 47 -19.03 11.84 31.34
CA LEU A 47 -20.27 11.05 31.40
C LEU A 47 -21.56 11.89 31.54
N LYS A 48 -21.43 13.21 31.77
CA LYS A 48 -22.54 14.17 31.78
C LYS A 48 -22.95 14.65 30.38
N GLU A 49 -22.15 14.42 29.34
CA GLU A 49 -22.33 15.02 28.01
C GLU A 49 -22.86 14.05 26.94
N ASP A 50 -22.68 12.74 27.10
CA ASP A 50 -23.22 11.71 26.19
C ASP A 50 -23.99 10.62 26.96
N PRO A 51 -25.35 10.73 27.05
CA PRO A 51 -26.19 9.74 27.72
C PRO A 51 -26.12 8.32 27.15
N HIS A 52 -25.60 8.15 25.93
CA HIS A 52 -25.43 6.84 25.29
C HIS A 52 -24.02 6.27 25.49
N PHE A 53 -23.08 7.01 26.10
CA PHE A 53 -21.73 6.52 26.36
C PHE A 53 -21.74 5.22 27.15
N ILE A 54 -22.56 5.11 28.20
CA ILE A 54 -22.63 3.92 29.07
C ILE A 54 -23.04 2.68 28.28
N ALA A 55 -24.13 2.76 27.52
CA ALA A 55 -24.65 1.63 26.72
C ALA A 55 -23.72 1.23 25.56
N ARG A 56 -22.87 2.15 25.07
CA ARG A 56 -21.76 1.81 24.18
C ARG A 56 -20.62 1.15 24.96
N PHE A 57 -20.18 1.76 26.05
CA PHE A 57 -19.09 1.28 26.90
C PHE A 57 -19.30 -0.18 27.32
N GLU A 58 -20.48 -0.54 27.84
CA GLU A 58 -20.83 -1.92 28.22
C GLU A 58 -20.79 -2.90 27.05
N ARG A 59 -21.26 -2.51 25.85
CA ARG A 59 -21.24 -3.36 24.65
C ARG A 59 -19.83 -3.60 24.13
N GLU A 60 -19.04 -2.53 24.01
CA GLU A 60 -17.66 -2.62 23.55
C GLU A 60 -16.79 -3.38 24.54
N ALA A 61 -16.99 -3.14 25.84
CA ALA A 61 -16.38 -3.89 26.94
C ALA A 61 -16.58 -5.40 26.82
N GLN A 62 -17.83 -5.84 26.63
CA GLN A 62 -18.18 -7.26 26.48
C GLN A 62 -17.48 -7.91 25.27
N LEU A 63 -17.34 -7.18 24.16
CA LEU A 63 -16.64 -7.69 22.99
C LEU A 63 -15.14 -7.86 23.26
N ILE A 64 -14.48 -6.89 23.90
CA ILE A 64 -13.03 -6.99 24.18
C ILE A 64 -12.78 -8.07 25.26
N ALA A 65 -13.66 -8.18 26.26
CA ALA A 65 -13.61 -9.25 27.28
C ALA A 65 -13.70 -10.67 26.69
N SER A 66 -14.32 -10.81 25.51
CA SER A 66 -14.48 -12.11 24.84
C SER A 66 -13.22 -12.59 24.11
N LEU A 67 -12.24 -11.71 23.88
CA LEU A 67 -10.95 -12.08 23.29
C LEU A 67 -10.10 -12.87 24.30
N HIS A 68 -9.70 -14.08 23.92
CA HIS A 68 -8.86 -14.98 24.71
C HIS A 68 -7.70 -15.48 23.83
N HIS A 69 -6.57 -14.79 23.87
CA HIS A 69 -5.37 -15.11 23.08
C HIS A 69 -4.10 -14.79 23.91
N PRO A 70 -3.05 -15.63 23.91
CA PRO A 70 -1.88 -15.45 24.79
C PRO A 70 -1.16 -14.10 24.62
N ASN A 71 -1.25 -13.50 23.43
CA ASN A 71 -0.64 -12.21 23.11
C ASN A 71 -1.65 -11.03 23.10
N ILE A 72 -2.78 -11.17 23.79
CA ILE A 72 -3.75 -10.09 24.06
C ILE A 72 -3.97 -10.01 25.57
N VAL A 73 -3.98 -8.80 26.15
CA VAL A 73 -4.20 -8.63 27.59
C VAL A 73 -5.63 -9.08 27.96
N GLN A 74 -5.75 -10.05 28.88
CA GLN A 74 -7.06 -10.49 29.34
C GLN A 74 -7.72 -9.40 30.18
N ILE A 75 -8.98 -9.12 29.89
CA ILE A 75 -9.82 -8.25 30.71
C ILE A 75 -10.69 -9.11 31.63
N HIS A 76 -10.78 -8.71 32.91
CA HIS A 76 -11.46 -9.45 33.98
C HIS A 76 -12.77 -8.81 34.42
N ASP A 77 -12.86 -7.47 34.40
CA ASP A 77 -13.99 -6.72 34.94
C ASP A 77 -14.12 -5.34 34.27
N PHE A 78 -15.34 -4.83 34.23
CA PHE A 78 -15.69 -3.48 33.76
C PHE A 78 -16.75 -2.90 34.70
N GLN A 79 -16.45 -1.76 35.29
CA GLN A 79 -17.35 -1.14 36.25
C GLN A 79 -17.54 0.36 36.00
N ILE A 80 -18.71 0.84 36.40
CA ILE A 80 -19.04 2.26 36.47
C ILE A 80 -19.39 2.57 37.92
N ALA A 81 -18.49 3.27 38.60
CA ALA A 81 -18.63 3.62 40.01
C ALA A 81 -18.95 5.11 40.14
N SER A 82 -19.96 5.45 40.95
CA SER A 82 -20.24 6.85 41.33
C SER A 82 -19.60 7.15 42.70
N SER A 83 -18.61 8.05 42.69
CA SER A 83 -17.99 8.64 43.86
C SER A 83 -18.66 9.98 44.19
N GLU A 84 -18.86 10.27 45.48
CA GLU A 84 -19.33 11.58 45.94
C GLU A 84 -18.26 12.68 45.77
N GLU A 85 -16.97 12.31 45.79
CA GLU A 85 -15.85 13.25 45.65
C GLU A 85 -15.37 13.39 44.19
N GLU A 86 -15.34 12.30 43.43
CA GLU A 86 -14.76 12.27 42.07
C GLU A 86 -15.83 12.17 40.94
N GLY A 87 -17.11 12.02 41.30
CA GLY A 87 -18.20 11.82 40.33
C GLY A 87 -18.26 10.38 39.79
N THR A 88 -18.96 10.18 38.67
CA THR A 88 -19.04 8.87 38.01
C THR A 88 -17.79 8.58 37.21
N ILE A 89 -17.20 7.41 37.41
CA ILE A 89 -15.95 6.93 36.80
C ILE A 89 -16.23 5.59 36.14
N ALA A 90 -15.92 5.46 34.86
CA ALA A 90 -15.85 4.18 34.17
C ALA A 90 -14.42 3.61 34.27
N TYR A 91 -14.28 2.33 34.60
CA TYR A 91 -12.98 1.67 34.67
C TYR A 91 -13.00 0.23 34.18
N MET A 92 -11.86 -0.20 33.64
CA MET A 92 -11.58 -1.53 33.10
C MET A 92 -10.48 -2.17 33.97
N VAL A 93 -10.63 -3.45 34.29
CA VAL A 93 -9.66 -4.24 35.07
C VAL A 93 -9.11 -5.37 34.21
N MET A 94 -7.80 -5.37 33.97
CA MET A 94 -7.11 -6.27 33.06
C MET A 94 -5.85 -6.86 33.72
N ASP A 95 -5.22 -7.84 33.09
CA ASP A 95 -3.97 -8.42 33.61
C ASP A 95 -2.86 -7.37 33.73
N TYR A 96 -2.08 -7.48 34.81
CA TYR A 96 -0.87 -6.69 35.00
C TYR A 96 0.32 -7.39 34.34
N VAL A 97 0.64 -6.97 33.11
CA VAL A 97 1.87 -7.40 32.42
C VAL A 97 3.06 -6.67 33.05
N GLU A 98 4.00 -7.41 33.65
CA GLU A 98 5.19 -6.79 34.26
C GLU A 98 6.30 -6.62 33.21
N GLY A 99 6.40 -5.42 32.64
CA GLY A 99 7.27 -5.19 31.49
C GLY A 99 7.50 -3.72 31.14
N GLN A 100 8.05 -3.50 29.94
CA GLN A 100 8.14 -2.19 29.29
C GLN A 100 7.18 -2.13 28.10
N THR A 101 6.87 -0.94 27.59
CA THR A 101 6.22 -0.82 26.28
C THR A 101 7.24 -1.07 25.17
N LEU A 102 6.79 -1.47 23.97
CA LEU A 102 7.64 -1.51 22.79
C LEU A 102 8.16 -0.09 22.44
N ALA A 103 7.41 0.97 22.75
CA ALA A 103 7.89 2.35 22.60
C ALA A 103 9.13 2.63 23.47
N ASP A 104 9.12 2.18 24.73
CA ASP A 104 10.25 2.37 25.66
C ASP A 104 11.42 1.41 25.39
N TYR A 105 11.16 0.32 24.66
CA TYR A 105 12.19 -0.53 24.09
C TYR A 105 12.85 0.18 22.89
N ILE A 106 12.09 0.53 21.84
CA ILE A 106 12.57 1.25 20.64
C ILE A 106 13.37 2.50 21.03
N ARG A 107 12.85 3.33 21.94
CA ARG A 107 13.52 4.55 22.46
C ARG A 107 14.89 4.28 23.12
N ARG A 108 15.14 3.05 23.57
CA ARG A 108 16.39 2.61 24.23
C ARG A 108 17.24 1.67 23.37
N THR A 109 16.74 1.25 22.20
CA THR A 109 17.42 0.33 21.28
C THR A 109 17.54 0.96 19.90
N SER A 110 16.53 0.83 19.03
CA SER A 110 16.53 1.33 17.65
C SER A 110 16.76 2.85 17.57
N GLY A 111 16.15 3.64 18.47
CA GLY A 111 16.35 5.09 18.56
C GLY A 111 17.75 5.51 19.04
N LEU A 112 18.61 4.55 19.38
CA LEU A 112 20.05 4.72 19.65
C LEU A 112 20.90 3.95 18.62
N GLY A 113 20.33 3.57 17.47
CA GLY A 113 20.98 2.78 16.41
C GLY A 113 21.09 1.27 16.68
N ASN A 114 20.66 0.78 17.85
CA ASN A 114 20.76 -0.62 18.25
C ASN A 114 19.49 -1.38 17.83
N VAL A 115 19.36 -1.66 16.53
CA VAL A 115 18.19 -2.36 15.96
C VAL A 115 18.12 -3.82 16.45
N PRO A 116 16.93 -4.39 16.74
CA PRO A 116 16.78 -5.77 17.20
C PRO A 116 17.23 -6.78 16.15
N SER A 117 17.59 -8.00 16.59
CA SER A 117 18.03 -9.03 15.66
C SER A 117 16.87 -9.50 14.74
N PRO A 118 17.17 -9.99 13.53
CA PRO A 118 16.17 -10.54 12.61
C PRO A 118 15.18 -11.52 13.25
N THR A 119 15.69 -12.42 14.09
CA THR A 119 14.87 -13.41 14.82
C THR A 119 13.91 -12.75 15.81
N GLU A 120 14.36 -11.73 16.54
CA GLU A 120 13.54 -11.02 17.55
C GLU A 120 12.42 -10.20 16.89
N ILE A 121 12.67 -9.60 15.72
CA ILE A 121 11.66 -8.93 14.88
C ILE A 121 10.61 -9.95 14.44
N VAL A 122 11.05 -11.07 13.84
CA VAL A 122 10.16 -12.12 13.32
C VAL A 122 9.30 -12.75 14.42
N GLN A 123 9.87 -12.99 15.60
CA GLN A 123 9.12 -13.47 16.76
C GLN A 123 8.07 -12.46 17.22
N LEU A 124 8.42 -11.17 17.31
CA LEU A 124 7.46 -10.14 17.69
C LEU A 124 6.29 -10.06 16.70
N PHE A 125 6.60 -9.97 15.40
CA PHE A 125 5.55 -9.89 14.36
C PHE A 125 4.75 -11.19 14.21
N THR A 126 5.32 -12.36 14.54
CA THR A 126 4.56 -13.62 14.61
C THR A 126 3.54 -13.60 15.75
N SER A 127 3.97 -13.29 16.98
CA SER A 127 3.09 -13.25 18.15
C SER A 127 2.01 -12.16 18.04
N ILE A 128 2.37 -10.98 17.53
CA ILE A 128 1.43 -9.88 17.24
C ILE A 128 0.51 -10.22 16.07
N GLY A 129 1.03 -10.81 14.99
CA GLY A 129 0.26 -11.12 13.78
C GLY A 129 -0.84 -12.15 14.03
N LEU A 130 -0.54 -13.20 14.81
CA LEU A 130 -1.53 -14.19 15.25
C LEU A 130 -2.61 -13.54 16.14
N ALA A 131 -2.24 -12.60 17.02
CA ALA A 131 -3.19 -11.90 17.88
C ALA A 131 -4.13 -10.96 17.10
N VAL A 132 -3.58 -10.22 16.12
CA VAL A 132 -4.35 -9.33 15.25
C VAL A 132 -5.30 -10.13 14.36
N ASP A 133 -4.82 -11.19 13.71
CA ASP A 133 -5.67 -12.04 12.86
C ASP A 133 -6.75 -12.79 13.69
N TYR A 134 -6.44 -13.20 14.92
CA TYR A 134 -7.44 -13.75 15.84
C TYR A 134 -8.55 -12.73 16.17
N ALA A 135 -8.18 -11.49 16.48
CA ALA A 135 -9.14 -10.43 16.78
C ALA A 135 -9.99 -10.07 15.54
N HIS A 136 -9.37 -10.00 14.35
CA HIS A 136 -10.07 -9.79 13.07
C HIS A 136 -11.08 -10.91 12.79
N GLN A 137 -10.74 -12.18 13.09
CA GLN A 137 -11.66 -13.31 13.00
C GLN A 137 -12.85 -13.21 13.98
N GLN A 138 -12.69 -12.55 15.13
CA GLN A 138 -13.79 -12.20 16.04
C GLN A 138 -14.54 -10.90 15.63
N GLY A 139 -14.24 -10.31 14.47
CA GLY A 139 -14.82 -9.06 13.99
C GLY A 139 -14.33 -7.81 14.74
N MET A 140 -13.20 -7.90 15.46
CA MET A 140 -12.60 -6.79 16.19
C MET A 140 -11.31 -6.29 15.54
N ILE A 141 -11.36 -5.07 15.03
CA ILE A 141 -10.23 -4.33 14.47
C ILE A 141 -9.65 -3.43 15.57
N HIS A 142 -8.33 -3.37 15.71
CA HIS A 142 -7.65 -2.66 16.81
C HIS A 142 -7.76 -1.14 16.67
N ARG A 143 -7.48 -0.60 15.47
CA ARG A 143 -7.66 0.81 15.05
C ARG A 143 -6.72 1.85 15.69
N ASP A 144 -5.92 1.47 16.68
CA ASP A 144 -4.95 2.31 17.38
C ASP A 144 -3.67 1.51 17.68
N LEU A 145 -3.16 0.74 16.71
CA LEU A 145 -1.89 0.04 16.85
C LEU A 145 -0.72 1.01 16.84
N LYS A 146 0.12 0.92 17.87
CA LYS A 146 1.35 1.71 18.08
C LYS A 146 2.22 1.02 19.13
N PRO A 147 3.53 1.31 19.22
CA PRO A 147 4.44 0.64 20.16
C PRO A 147 4.09 0.86 21.65
N ALA A 148 3.35 1.92 21.99
CA ALA A 148 2.85 2.14 23.35
C ALA A 148 1.73 1.16 23.75
N ASN A 149 1.05 0.54 22.77
CA ASN A 149 -0.04 -0.43 22.97
C ASN A 149 0.45 -1.89 22.84
N ILE A 150 1.77 -2.11 22.76
CA ILE A 150 2.43 -3.41 22.83
C ILE A 150 3.27 -3.43 24.11
N LEU A 151 2.96 -4.32 25.03
CA LEU A 151 3.70 -4.55 26.27
C LEU A 151 4.63 -5.74 26.09
N LEU A 152 5.86 -5.68 26.62
CA LEU A 152 6.84 -6.75 26.51
C LEU A 152 7.00 -7.43 27.89
N ASP A 153 6.36 -8.59 28.06
CA ASP A 153 6.36 -9.34 29.33
C ASP A 153 7.75 -9.91 29.63
N LYS A 154 8.35 -9.46 30.74
CA LYS A 154 9.69 -9.90 31.17
C LYS A 154 9.70 -11.29 31.78
N HIS A 155 8.54 -11.88 32.10
CA HIS A 155 8.46 -13.23 32.68
C HIS A 155 8.66 -14.33 31.63
N ASN A 156 8.35 -14.06 30.36
CA ASN A 156 8.45 -15.01 29.25
C ASN A 156 9.48 -14.57 28.19
N THR A 157 10.74 -14.43 28.61
CA THR A 157 11.88 -14.15 27.69
C THR A 157 12.47 -15.40 27.02
N ALA A 158 11.88 -16.58 27.24
CA ALA A 158 12.40 -17.87 26.78
C ALA A 158 12.29 -18.09 25.26
N ARG A 159 11.52 -17.24 24.56
CA ARG A 159 11.44 -17.21 23.09
C ARG A 159 12.12 -15.96 22.53
N ASN A 160 11.73 -14.79 23.03
CA ASN A 160 12.20 -13.49 22.59
C ASN A 160 12.83 -12.72 23.76
N HIS A 161 14.09 -12.30 23.63
CA HIS A 161 14.82 -11.68 24.75
C HIS A 161 14.29 -10.31 25.16
N MET A 162 13.56 -9.59 24.28
CA MET A 162 12.94 -8.32 24.65
C MET A 162 11.75 -8.47 25.61
N GLY A 163 11.21 -9.69 25.73
CA GLY A 163 9.94 -10.04 26.38
C GLY A 163 8.90 -10.58 25.38
N GLU A 164 7.93 -11.34 25.86
CA GLU A 164 6.81 -11.82 25.02
C GLU A 164 5.84 -10.65 24.78
N PRO A 165 5.46 -10.33 23.52
CA PRO A 165 4.64 -9.17 23.23
C PRO A 165 3.15 -9.43 23.51
N ILE A 166 2.52 -8.52 24.25
CA ILE A 166 1.11 -8.56 24.64
C ILE A 166 0.43 -7.28 24.14
N LEU A 167 -0.62 -7.41 23.31
CA LEU A 167 -1.43 -6.28 22.86
C LEU A 167 -2.38 -5.78 23.96
N THR A 168 -2.50 -4.46 24.06
CA THR A 168 -3.50 -3.78 24.91
C THR A 168 -4.32 -2.77 24.10
N ASP A 169 -5.36 -2.20 24.71
CA ASP A 169 -6.22 -1.13 24.16
C ASP A 169 -7.02 -1.43 22.87
N PHE A 170 -7.22 -2.72 22.54
CA PHE A 170 -8.12 -3.15 21.47
C PHE A 170 -9.47 -2.41 21.50
N GLY A 171 -9.85 -1.79 20.39
CA GLY A 171 -11.14 -1.13 20.23
C GLY A 171 -11.38 0.13 21.08
N LEU A 172 -10.44 0.54 21.96
CA LEU A 172 -10.64 1.64 22.90
C LEU A 172 -10.87 3.00 22.20
N ALA A 173 -10.32 3.16 20.98
CA ALA A 173 -10.59 4.31 20.12
C ALA A 173 -12.05 4.38 19.61
N ARG A 174 -12.80 3.26 19.58
CA ARG A 174 -14.25 3.20 19.28
C ARG A 174 -15.10 3.51 20.52
N LEU A 175 -14.63 3.10 21.71
CA LEU A 175 -15.24 3.46 23.00
C LEU A 175 -15.28 4.98 23.23
N LEU A 176 -14.15 5.65 22.97
CA LEU A 176 -13.94 7.05 23.36
C LEU A 176 -14.41 8.09 22.31
N LYS A 177 -14.70 7.69 21.06
CA LYS A 177 -15.15 8.60 19.99
C LYS A 177 -16.66 8.49 19.78
N SER A 178 -17.38 9.61 19.86
CA SER A 178 -18.79 9.70 19.48
C SER A 178 -18.92 9.95 17.96
N PRO A 179 -19.94 9.43 17.25
CA PRO A 179 -19.99 9.41 15.78
C PRO A 179 -19.97 10.77 15.07
N ALA A 180 -20.18 11.87 15.80
CA ALA A 180 -20.20 13.24 15.28
C ALA A 180 -18.94 14.06 15.63
N ILE A 181 -17.95 13.49 16.31
CA ILE A 181 -16.74 14.21 16.74
C ILE A 181 -15.64 14.05 15.69
N THR A 182 -15.54 15.05 14.82
CA THR A 182 -14.42 15.26 13.90
C THR A 182 -13.10 15.31 14.66
N LEU A 183 -11.99 14.89 14.02
CA LEU A 183 -10.65 14.86 14.62
C LEU A 183 -10.16 16.28 15.02
N THR A 184 -10.43 16.70 16.26
CA THR A 184 -9.86 17.91 16.85
C THR A 184 -8.39 17.68 17.20
N ALA A 185 -7.49 18.15 16.33
CA ALA A 185 -6.04 17.95 16.36
C ALA A 185 -5.28 18.46 17.60
N VAL A 186 -5.97 18.92 18.64
CA VAL A 186 -5.40 19.55 19.86
C VAL A 186 -5.25 18.55 21.01
N GLN A 187 -5.94 17.40 21.00
CA GLN A 187 -6.13 16.58 22.21
C GLN A 187 -5.60 15.13 22.13
N LEU A 188 -5.01 14.70 21.01
CA LEU A 188 -4.54 13.31 20.80
C LEU A 188 -3.00 13.13 20.76
N GLY A 189 -2.22 14.22 20.69
CA GLY A 189 -0.80 14.16 20.34
C GLY A 189 -0.58 13.91 18.83
N THR A 190 0.66 13.69 18.42
CA THR A 190 1.02 13.51 17.01
C THR A 190 0.72 12.06 16.55
N PRO A 191 -0.06 11.86 15.47
CA PRO A 191 -0.69 10.59 15.16
C PRO A 191 0.16 9.70 14.25
N PHE A 192 1.41 9.45 14.61
CA PHE A 192 2.45 8.83 13.74
C PHE A 192 2.12 7.45 13.12
N TYR A 193 1.03 6.78 13.53
CA TYR A 193 0.67 5.41 13.15
C TYR A 193 -0.70 5.31 12.46
N ILE A 194 -1.34 6.44 12.15
CA ILE A 194 -2.71 6.48 11.62
C ILE A 194 -2.76 6.02 10.15
N ALA A 195 -3.70 5.14 9.80
CA ALA A 195 -3.88 4.74 8.41
C ALA A 195 -4.52 5.87 7.57
N PRO A 196 -4.18 6.01 6.28
CA PRO A 196 -4.69 7.08 5.41
C PRO A 196 -6.22 7.21 5.42
N GLU A 197 -6.91 6.08 5.34
CA GLU A 197 -8.37 6.01 5.38
C GLU A 197 -8.96 6.52 6.71
N GLN A 198 -8.27 6.33 7.84
CA GLN A 198 -8.69 6.85 9.14
C GLN A 198 -8.51 8.37 9.26
N VAL A 199 -7.54 8.95 8.53
CA VAL A 199 -7.38 10.42 8.42
C VAL A 199 -8.56 11.04 7.64
N THR A 200 -8.99 10.40 6.55
CA THR A 200 -10.17 10.84 5.78
C THR A 200 -11.51 10.67 6.52
N GLY A 201 -11.51 10.04 7.71
CA GLY A 201 -12.70 9.79 8.51
C GLY A 201 -13.46 8.51 8.16
N ASN A 202 -12.93 7.66 7.28
CA ASN A 202 -13.48 6.33 7.05
C ASN A 202 -13.26 5.44 8.29
N ALA A 203 -14.11 4.42 8.45
CA ALA A 203 -13.93 3.44 9.51
C ALA A 203 -12.67 2.60 9.27
N GLY A 204 -11.78 2.52 10.27
CA GLY A 204 -10.61 1.65 10.23
C GLY A 204 -10.99 0.19 10.03
N THR A 205 -10.30 -0.46 9.10
CA THR A 205 -10.47 -1.85 8.64
C THR A 205 -9.31 -2.72 9.12
N GLU A 206 -9.37 -4.02 8.86
CA GLU A 206 -8.27 -4.97 9.03
C GLU A 206 -6.99 -4.45 8.37
N ARG A 207 -7.11 -3.85 7.17
CA ARG A 207 -6.00 -3.25 6.40
C ARG A 207 -5.45 -1.97 7.03
N SER A 208 -6.20 -1.30 7.90
CA SER A 208 -5.69 -0.17 8.69
C SER A 208 -4.70 -0.65 9.76
N ASP A 209 -5.00 -1.77 10.42
CA ASP A 209 -4.09 -2.38 11.39
C ASP A 209 -2.79 -2.86 10.70
N ILE A 210 -2.87 -3.42 9.49
CA ILE A 210 -1.69 -3.77 8.66
C ILE A 210 -0.82 -2.54 8.34
N TYR A 211 -1.42 -1.38 8.07
CA TYR A 211 -0.68 -0.14 7.82
C TYR A 211 0.08 0.31 9.08
N SER A 212 -0.60 0.34 10.23
CA SER A 212 0.02 0.69 11.51
C SER A 212 1.14 -0.30 11.92
N LEU A 213 0.99 -1.59 11.62
CA LEU A 213 2.07 -2.58 11.77
C LEU A 213 3.27 -2.29 10.86
N GLY A 214 3.04 -1.80 9.64
CA GLY A 214 4.10 -1.31 8.75
C GLY A 214 4.87 -0.11 9.30
N VAL A 215 4.16 0.83 9.93
CA VAL A 215 4.78 1.97 10.63
C VAL A 215 5.63 1.50 11.81
N ILE A 216 5.12 0.56 12.62
CA ILE A 216 5.86 -0.02 13.76
C ILE A 216 7.11 -0.75 13.27
N LEU A 217 7.02 -1.52 12.17
CA LEU A 217 8.17 -2.21 11.59
C LEU A 217 9.22 -1.21 11.09
N TYR A 218 8.80 -0.13 10.43
CA TYR A 218 9.67 0.96 10.00
C TYR A 218 10.44 1.53 11.19
N GLU A 219 9.74 2.01 12.22
CA GLU A 219 10.35 2.61 13.41
C GLU A 219 11.25 1.62 14.18
N MET A 220 10.91 0.34 14.22
CA MET A 220 11.77 -0.70 14.81
C MET A 220 13.11 -0.86 14.07
N VAL A 221 13.17 -0.64 12.75
CA VAL A 221 14.41 -0.82 11.97
C VAL A 221 15.17 0.47 11.66
N THR A 222 14.54 1.65 11.79
CA THR A 222 15.17 2.96 11.58
C THR A 222 15.37 3.76 12.88
N GLY A 223 14.67 3.41 13.96
CA GLY A 223 14.61 4.19 15.20
C GLY A 223 13.65 5.38 15.19
N THR A 224 12.93 5.63 14.09
CA THR A 224 12.02 6.79 13.95
C THR A 224 10.85 6.50 12.99
N PRO A 225 9.63 7.02 13.21
CA PRO A 225 8.52 6.84 12.27
C PRO A 225 8.80 7.49 10.89
N PRO A 226 8.20 6.96 9.80
CA PRO A 226 8.42 7.42 8.42
C PRO A 226 7.90 8.84 8.15
N PHE A 227 7.04 9.37 9.03
CA PHE A 227 6.38 10.67 8.87
C PHE A 227 6.50 11.47 10.17
N GLN A 228 6.94 12.72 10.05
CA GLN A 228 7.26 13.61 11.17
C GLN A 228 6.96 15.07 10.79
N GLY A 229 6.55 15.89 11.77
CA GLY A 229 6.29 17.30 11.58
C GLY A 229 5.79 17.99 12.85
N ASP A 230 5.89 19.32 12.89
CA ASP A 230 5.70 20.15 14.09
C ASP A 230 4.28 20.13 14.68
N ASN A 231 3.31 19.58 13.95
CA ASN A 231 1.91 19.51 14.38
C ASN A 231 1.22 18.24 13.86
N PRO A 232 0.18 17.75 14.58
CA PRO A 232 -0.59 16.55 14.19
C PRO A 232 -1.14 16.58 12.76
N THR A 233 -1.56 17.74 12.26
CA THR A 233 -2.15 17.89 10.92
C THR A 233 -1.12 17.66 9.81
N ALA A 234 0.13 18.13 9.98
CA ALA A 234 1.21 17.88 9.02
C ALA A 234 1.48 16.37 8.86
N VAL A 235 1.57 15.64 9.97
CA VAL A 235 1.77 14.18 9.96
C VAL A 235 0.56 13.45 9.37
N MET A 236 -0.67 13.88 9.66
CA MET A 236 -1.89 13.37 8.98
C MET A 236 -1.83 13.56 7.46
N THR A 237 -1.41 14.74 6.97
CA THR A 237 -1.26 15.01 5.54
C THR A 237 -0.17 14.15 4.90
N GLN A 238 0.93 13.87 5.61
CA GLN A 238 1.97 12.96 5.14
C GLN A 238 1.46 11.51 5.02
N HIS A 239 0.71 11.02 6.03
CA HIS A 239 0.04 9.72 5.96
C HIS A 239 -0.91 9.61 4.77
N LEU A 240 -1.63 10.68 4.40
CA LEU A 240 -2.44 10.71 3.17
C LEU A 240 -1.58 10.71 1.90
N ASN A 241 -0.75 11.75 1.71
CA ASN A 241 -0.28 12.16 0.38
C ASN A 241 1.20 11.92 0.12
N THR A 242 2.05 11.87 1.16
CA THR A 242 3.51 11.79 1.00
C THR A 242 3.97 10.33 0.89
N ALA A 243 4.79 9.99 -0.10
CA ALA A 243 5.43 8.67 -0.16
C ALA A 243 6.33 8.48 1.09
N PRO A 244 6.32 7.32 1.75
CA PRO A 244 7.22 7.07 2.88
C PRO A 244 8.68 7.14 2.41
N PRO A 245 9.59 7.83 3.14
CA PRO A 245 11.01 7.78 2.84
C PRO A 245 11.52 6.34 2.94
N SER A 246 12.43 5.92 2.06
CA SER A 246 13.03 4.57 2.16
C SER A 246 13.65 4.34 3.54
N PRO A 247 13.38 3.21 4.23
CA PRO A 247 14.00 2.92 5.51
C PRO A 247 15.52 2.71 5.40
N ALA A 248 16.03 2.31 4.22
CA ALA A 248 17.46 2.15 3.97
C ALA A 248 18.23 3.49 3.99
N LEU A 249 17.56 4.63 3.73
CA LEU A 249 18.15 5.97 3.88
C LEU A 249 18.46 6.32 5.34
N ILE A 250 17.75 5.73 6.31
CA ILE A 250 17.93 5.99 7.74
C ILE A 250 18.78 4.89 8.39
N ASN A 251 18.60 3.64 7.98
CA ASN A 251 19.46 2.52 8.36
C ASN A 251 19.86 1.69 7.13
N PRO A 252 21.07 1.90 6.57
CA PRO A 252 21.58 1.14 5.43
C PRO A 252 21.73 -0.38 5.64
N ASN A 253 21.54 -0.89 6.86
CA ASN A 253 21.54 -2.33 7.17
C ASN A 253 20.16 -2.99 6.95
N VAL A 254 19.12 -2.22 6.59
CA VAL A 254 17.80 -2.78 6.22
C VAL A 254 17.91 -3.51 4.88
N PRO A 255 17.61 -4.82 4.80
CA PRO A 255 17.65 -5.54 3.52
C PRO A 255 16.60 -5.00 2.54
N PRO A 256 16.88 -4.88 1.24
CA PRO A 256 15.91 -4.41 0.24
C PRO A 256 14.60 -5.19 0.21
N ALA A 257 14.65 -6.50 0.49
CA ALA A 257 13.45 -7.32 0.63
C ALA A 257 12.55 -6.88 1.81
N LEU A 258 13.14 -6.48 2.94
CA LEU A 258 12.40 -6.02 4.12
C LEU A 258 11.84 -4.61 3.88
N GLU A 259 12.60 -3.75 3.20
CA GLU A 259 12.10 -2.47 2.71
C GLU A 259 10.84 -2.65 1.86
N MET A 260 10.83 -3.57 0.88
CA MET A 260 9.65 -3.82 0.05
C MET A 260 8.43 -4.30 0.87
N VAL A 261 8.65 -5.10 1.93
CA VAL A 261 7.59 -5.51 2.86
C VAL A 261 7.05 -4.31 3.64
N ILE A 262 7.91 -3.43 4.14
CA ILE A 262 7.54 -2.19 4.85
C ILE A 262 6.75 -1.25 3.92
N LEU A 263 7.28 -0.96 2.73
CA LEU A 263 6.65 -0.06 1.74
C LEU A 263 5.28 -0.58 1.29
N ARG A 264 5.12 -1.91 1.13
CA ARG A 264 3.82 -2.53 0.83
C ARG A 264 2.79 -2.35 1.95
N CYS A 265 3.18 -2.38 3.22
CA CYS A 265 2.26 -2.03 4.32
C CYS A 265 1.88 -0.55 4.30
N LEU A 266 2.82 0.32 3.96
CA LEU A 266 2.64 1.78 3.91
C LEU A 266 1.96 2.28 2.62
N ALA A 267 1.53 1.37 1.74
CA ALA A 267 0.75 1.70 0.55
C ALA A 267 -0.54 2.46 0.91
N LYS A 268 -0.81 3.56 0.18
CA LYS A 268 -1.95 4.44 0.49
C LYS A 268 -3.29 3.73 0.32
N GLU A 269 -3.44 2.99 -0.79
CA GLU A 269 -4.61 2.14 -1.07
C GLU A 269 -4.64 0.89 -0.16
N PRO A 270 -5.67 0.70 0.70
CA PRO A 270 -5.77 -0.46 1.59
C PRO A 270 -5.71 -1.83 0.90
N ALA A 271 -6.19 -1.95 -0.34
CA ALA A 271 -6.19 -3.21 -1.08
C ALA A 271 -4.78 -3.74 -1.40
N ALA A 272 -3.80 -2.85 -1.64
CA ALA A 272 -2.42 -3.20 -2.02
C ALA A 272 -1.59 -3.80 -0.86
N ARG A 273 -2.00 -3.51 0.38
CA ARG A 273 -1.37 -3.99 1.62
C ARG A 273 -1.52 -5.52 1.78
N PHE A 274 -0.85 -6.11 2.77
CA PHE A 274 -0.99 -7.55 3.05
C PHE A 274 -2.43 -7.94 3.43
N PRO A 275 -2.90 -9.17 3.09
CA PRO A 275 -4.27 -9.59 3.39
C PRO A 275 -4.54 -9.84 4.88
N SER A 276 -3.53 -10.24 5.65
CA SER A 276 -3.60 -10.52 7.09
C SER A 276 -2.24 -10.25 7.74
N ALA A 277 -2.21 -10.12 9.06
CA ALA A 277 -1.01 -9.84 9.83
C ALA A 277 -0.07 -11.07 9.94
N SER A 278 -0.61 -12.29 9.86
CA SER A 278 0.18 -13.52 9.72
C SER A 278 0.94 -13.59 8.38
N LEU A 279 0.33 -13.11 7.29
CA LEU A 279 0.99 -13.03 5.98
C LEU A 279 2.08 -11.95 5.95
N LEU A 280 1.88 -10.84 6.67
CA LEU A 280 2.94 -9.87 6.94
C LEU A 280 4.08 -10.52 7.75
N ALA A 281 3.79 -11.24 8.83
CA ALA A 281 4.79 -11.91 9.65
C ALA A 281 5.62 -12.95 8.87
N ALA A 282 4.99 -13.70 7.96
CA ALA A 282 5.69 -14.62 7.06
C ALA A 282 6.64 -13.88 6.10
N ALA A 283 6.18 -12.81 5.44
CA ALA A 283 7.01 -12.02 4.53
C ALA A 283 8.17 -11.30 5.25
N ILE A 284 7.98 -10.88 6.52
CA ILE A 284 9.07 -10.37 7.37
C ILE A 284 10.11 -11.48 7.63
N ALA A 285 9.69 -12.71 7.88
CA ALA A 285 10.62 -13.83 8.09
C ALA A 285 11.43 -14.17 6.83
N GLU A 286 10.75 -14.26 5.68
CA GLU A 286 11.37 -14.52 4.38
C GLU A 286 12.38 -13.42 4.00
N SER A 287 11.97 -12.15 4.07
CA SER A 287 12.84 -11.00 3.75
C SER A 287 14.04 -10.82 4.68
N LEU A 288 14.01 -11.43 5.87
CA LEU A 288 15.09 -11.46 6.86
C LEU A 288 15.90 -12.76 6.85
N ASN A 289 15.62 -13.70 5.95
CA ASN A 289 16.21 -15.05 5.90
C ASN A 289 16.06 -15.84 7.22
N VAL A 290 14.98 -15.59 7.98
CA VAL A 290 14.62 -16.35 9.18
C VAL A 290 13.59 -17.42 8.79
N PRO A 291 13.72 -18.69 9.23
CA PRO A 291 12.73 -19.72 8.94
C PRO A 291 11.32 -19.32 9.40
N VAL A 292 10.36 -19.31 8.47
CA VAL A 292 8.95 -18.96 8.73
C VAL A 292 8.41 -19.81 9.89
N PRO A 293 7.98 -19.21 11.02
CA PRO A 293 7.58 -19.96 12.19
C PRO A 293 6.40 -20.91 11.94
N GLN A 294 6.52 -22.16 12.40
CA GLN A 294 5.50 -23.20 12.22
C GLN A 294 4.15 -22.87 12.86
N SER A 295 4.06 -21.87 13.74
CA SER A 295 2.81 -21.31 14.26
C SER A 295 2.01 -20.52 13.22
N LEU A 296 2.66 -20.00 12.17
CA LEU A 296 2.04 -19.50 10.94
C LEU A 296 1.75 -20.66 9.95
N GLY A 297 2.23 -21.86 10.27
CA GLY A 297 2.31 -23.06 9.42
C GLY A 297 1.01 -23.82 9.20
N SER A 298 -0.11 -23.11 9.06
CA SER A 298 -1.27 -23.55 8.30
C SER A 298 -2.05 -22.30 7.87
N PRO A 299 -2.23 -22.03 6.57
CA PRO A 299 -3.08 -20.92 6.15
C PRO A 299 -4.48 -21.14 6.69
N ALA A 300 -5.11 -20.08 7.22
CA ALA A 300 -6.50 -20.08 7.68
C ALA A 300 -7.53 -20.14 6.51
N PHE A 301 -7.13 -20.78 5.40
CA PHE A 301 -7.98 -21.31 4.35
C PHE A 301 -7.49 -22.71 3.99
N PRO A 302 -8.24 -23.79 4.33
CA PRO A 302 -8.20 -24.96 3.49
C PRO A 302 -8.61 -24.54 2.08
N LEU A 303 -7.79 -24.82 1.06
CA LEU A 303 -8.18 -24.68 -0.35
C LEU A 303 -9.11 -25.85 -0.77
N ASN A 304 -10.23 -25.97 -0.05
CA ASN A 304 -11.36 -26.84 -0.32
C ASN A 304 -12.62 -26.06 0.07
N GLY A 305 -13.49 -25.80 -0.90
CA GLY A 305 -14.68 -24.97 -0.70
C GLY A 305 -15.85 -25.74 -0.09
N GLU A 306 -16.08 -25.57 1.21
CA GLU A 306 -17.37 -25.70 1.90
C GLU A 306 -17.30 -24.87 3.21
N TYR A 307 -18.44 -24.44 3.75
CA TYR A 307 -18.56 -23.44 4.84
C TYR A 307 -18.17 -21.98 4.52
N MET A 308 -18.94 -21.35 3.62
CA MET A 308 -19.41 -19.99 3.89
C MET A 308 -20.68 -20.05 4.76
N PRO A 309 -20.88 -19.16 5.75
CA PRO A 309 -22.06 -19.19 6.62
C PRO A 309 -23.32 -18.70 5.88
N THR A 310 -24.12 -19.63 5.36
CA THR A 310 -25.43 -19.33 4.76
C THR A 310 -26.41 -18.78 5.80
N TYR A 311 -27.17 -17.75 5.40
CA TYR A 311 -28.21 -17.11 6.21
C TYR A 311 -29.28 -18.11 6.69
N ILE A 312 -29.71 -18.01 7.95
CA ILE A 312 -30.59 -19.02 8.58
C ILE A 312 -32.00 -19.02 7.97
N ILE A 313 -32.45 -20.20 7.54
CA ILE A 313 -33.87 -20.56 7.39
C ILE A 313 -34.05 -21.96 8.05
N PRO A 314 -35.06 -22.20 8.92
CA PRO A 314 -35.03 -23.33 9.85
C PRO A 314 -35.70 -24.64 9.40
N SER A 315 -35.31 -25.71 10.10
CA SER A 315 -36.06 -26.94 10.45
C SER A 315 -36.25 -28.11 9.44
N SER A 316 -35.35 -29.11 9.60
CA SER A 316 -35.71 -30.52 9.88
C SER A 316 -36.13 -31.43 8.67
N PRO A 317 -36.36 -32.76 8.85
CA PRO A 317 -35.29 -33.74 8.59
C PRO A 317 -35.73 -35.03 7.82
N ASP A 318 -34.79 -35.81 7.23
CA ASP A 318 -34.74 -37.28 7.44
C ASP A 318 -33.51 -38.02 6.83
N SER A 319 -33.24 -39.21 7.38
CA SER A 319 -32.63 -40.40 6.77
C SER A 319 -31.17 -40.43 6.26
N SER A 320 -30.53 -41.59 6.48
CA SER A 320 -29.24 -42.05 5.93
C SER A 320 -29.49 -43.43 5.27
N PRO A 321 -28.49 -44.34 5.11
CA PRO A 321 -27.15 -44.24 4.50
C PRO A 321 -26.97 -45.28 3.37
N TRP A 322 -25.89 -45.21 2.56
CA TRP A 322 -25.31 -46.38 1.86
C TRP A 322 -23.79 -46.28 1.73
N SER A 323 -23.10 -47.42 1.57
CA SER A 323 -21.69 -47.59 1.92
C SER A 323 -20.92 -48.54 0.97
N THR A 324 -19.57 -48.47 1.01
CA THR A 324 -18.58 -49.50 0.56
C THR A 324 -18.47 -49.81 -0.96
N PRO A 325 -17.42 -50.54 -1.43
CA PRO A 325 -16.06 -50.77 -0.90
C PRO A 325 -14.92 -50.46 -1.92
N SER A 326 -13.64 -50.64 -1.52
CA SER A 326 -12.45 -50.54 -2.39
C SER A 326 -11.50 -51.74 -2.23
N SER A 327 -10.84 -52.21 -3.30
CA SER A 327 -9.78 -53.25 -3.32
C SER A 327 -9.27 -53.52 -4.77
N PRO A 328 -8.10 -54.17 -4.99
CA PRO A 328 -6.81 -54.10 -4.25
C PRO A 328 -5.55 -54.18 -5.18
N ALA A 329 -4.37 -54.47 -4.58
CA ALA A 329 -3.04 -54.83 -5.17
C ALA A 329 -2.11 -53.64 -5.58
N LEU A 330 -0.82 -53.49 -5.17
CA LEU A 330 0.34 -54.34 -4.74
C LEU A 330 1.40 -54.55 -5.85
N PRO A 331 2.71 -54.81 -5.58
CA PRO A 331 3.51 -54.66 -4.34
C PRO A 331 4.92 -54.02 -4.56
N VAL A 332 5.78 -54.01 -3.51
CA VAL A 332 7.27 -54.13 -3.45
C VAL A 332 7.89 -53.17 -2.41
N ALA A 333 8.93 -53.52 -1.63
CA ALA A 333 9.15 -54.64 -0.71
C ALA A 333 10.57 -54.52 -0.08
N LYS A 334 10.67 -54.47 1.26
CA LYS A 334 11.82 -54.96 2.06
C LYS A 334 11.48 -54.97 3.56
N ASN A 335 12.08 -55.90 4.29
CA ASN A 335 11.91 -56.13 5.73
C ASN A 335 13.24 -56.69 6.28
N PRO A 336 13.53 -56.59 7.59
CA PRO A 336 13.24 -57.74 8.45
C PRO A 336 12.74 -57.40 9.87
N ALA A 337 12.20 -58.42 10.53
CA ALA A 337 11.72 -58.45 11.93
C ALA A 337 12.69 -59.33 12.79
N PRO A 338 12.38 -59.86 14.02
CA PRO A 338 11.10 -59.91 14.74
C PRO A 338 11.12 -59.71 16.29
N ALA A 339 9.93 -59.51 16.86
CA ALA A 339 9.55 -59.87 18.23
C ALA A 339 8.01 -60.10 18.30
N THR A 340 7.50 -60.88 19.27
CA THR A 340 6.10 -61.37 19.31
C THR A 340 5.39 -61.16 20.68
N PRO A 341 4.03 -61.18 20.72
CA PRO A 341 3.20 -60.75 21.88
C PRO A 341 2.78 -61.91 22.82
N PRO A 342 1.86 -61.72 23.81
CA PRO A 342 0.42 -61.96 23.56
C PRO A 342 -0.54 -61.05 24.43
N PRO A 343 -1.81 -61.38 24.83
CA PRO A 343 -2.97 -60.77 24.15
C PRO A 343 -4.25 -60.38 24.98
N ALA A 344 -5.19 -59.70 24.29
CA ALA A 344 -6.68 -59.81 24.32
C ALA A 344 -7.53 -59.82 25.62
N LEU A 345 -8.65 -59.05 25.60
CA LEU A 345 -9.98 -59.53 26.06
C LEU A 345 -11.14 -58.70 25.45
N MET A 346 -12.40 -59.16 25.60
CA MET A 346 -13.43 -59.03 24.55
C MET A 346 -14.91 -59.20 25.02
N ALA A 347 -15.73 -58.13 25.01
CA ALA A 347 -17.20 -58.13 25.16
C ALA A 347 -17.79 -56.76 24.70
N GLN A 348 -18.97 -56.55 24.07
CA GLN A 348 -20.30 -57.21 24.02
C GLN A 348 -21.23 -56.93 25.22
N SER A 349 -22.57 -56.70 25.12
CA SER A 349 -23.49 -56.44 23.97
C SER A 349 -24.91 -56.01 24.48
N GLY A 350 -25.68 -55.26 23.67
CA GLY A 350 -27.16 -55.08 23.81
C GLY A 350 -27.67 -54.00 24.80
N SER A 351 -28.94 -53.56 24.79
CA SER A 351 -30.07 -53.73 23.82
C SER A 351 -31.27 -52.78 24.11
N SER A 352 -32.06 -52.41 23.09
CA SER A 352 -33.31 -51.57 23.13
C SER A 352 -34.57 -52.36 23.63
N PRO A 353 -35.84 -51.83 23.76
CA PRO A 353 -36.61 -51.09 22.71
C PRO A 353 -37.76 -50.07 23.09
N ALA A 354 -38.02 -49.14 22.15
CA ALA A 354 -39.30 -48.56 21.59
C ALA A 354 -40.64 -48.34 22.36
N VAL A 355 -41.41 -47.31 21.95
CA VAL A 355 -42.90 -47.28 21.65
C VAL A 355 -43.32 -45.93 20.94
N LYS A 356 -44.57 -45.80 20.42
CA LYS A 356 -45.12 -44.75 19.49
C LYS A 356 -46.07 -43.72 20.22
N SER A 357 -46.82 -42.74 19.65
CA SER A 357 -47.42 -42.41 18.31
C SER A 357 -47.86 -40.89 18.26
N SER A 358 -47.83 -40.08 17.16
CA SER A 358 -48.76 -39.89 15.99
C SER A 358 -49.75 -38.65 16.00
N HIS A 359 -49.97 -38.00 14.83
CA HIS A 359 -51.11 -37.12 14.36
C HIS A 359 -50.93 -35.58 14.12
N LEU A 360 -51.87 -34.97 13.36
CA LEU A 360 -51.95 -33.65 12.64
C LEU A 360 -53.44 -33.26 12.40
N PRO A 361 -53.88 -32.10 11.80
CA PRO A 361 -53.34 -30.71 11.61
C PRO A 361 -54.35 -29.66 12.24
N PRO A 362 -55.05 -28.66 11.60
CA PRO A 362 -54.81 -27.65 10.52
C PRO A 362 -55.30 -26.17 10.82
N SER A 363 -55.30 -25.28 9.78
CA SER A 363 -56.24 -24.13 9.50
C SER A 363 -55.87 -22.63 9.76
N GLN A 364 -56.42 -21.74 8.91
CA GLN A 364 -56.41 -20.24 8.85
C GLN A 364 -57.78 -19.63 9.37
N PRO A 365 -58.12 -18.30 9.41
CA PRO A 365 -57.73 -17.13 8.56
C PRO A 365 -57.69 -15.69 9.21
N TYR A 366 -57.74 -14.62 8.38
CA TYR A 366 -57.83 -13.15 8.69
C TYR A 366 -59.24 -12.64 9.12
N PRO A 367 -59.38 -11.40 9.69
CA PRO A 367 -60.01 -10.26 8.94
C PRO A 367 -59.55 -8.81 9.33
N THR A 368 -60.33 -7.77 8.96
CA THR A 368 -60.00 -6.31 8.83
C THR A 368 -61.23 -5.41 9.17
N ALA A 369 -61.31 -4.06 9.24
CA ALA A 369 -60.46 -2.84 9.00
C ALA A 369 -61.10 -1.56 9.69
N THR A 370 -60.79 -0.33 9.21
CA THR A 370 -61.60 0.96 9.28
C THR A 370 -61.69 1.76 10.61
N SER A 371 -61.98 3.09 10.72
CA SER A 371 -62.12 4.27 9.79
C SER A 371 -62.14 5.66 10.53
N GLY A 372 -61.89 6.80 9.84
CA GLY A 372 -62.24 8.20 10.22
C GLY A 372 -61.22 9.02 11.07
N GLY A 373 -61.17 10.37 11.13
CA GLY A 373 -61.81 11.49 10.38
C GLY A 373 -62.39 12.62 11.28
N GLN A 374 -62.46 13.94 10.97
CA GLN A 374 -61.84 14.84 9.94
C GLN A 374 -62.22 16.35 10.21
N VAL A 375 -61.59 17.33 9.53
CA VAL A 375 -62.01 18.78 9.31
C VAL A 375 -61.52 19.88 10.31
N THR A 376 -61.49 21.16 9.85
CA THR A 376 -60.88 22.40 10.40
C THR A 376 -61.89 23.45 10.95
N PRO A 377 -61.46 24.62 11.51
CA PRO A 377 -61.50 25.91 10.75
C PRO A 377 -60.38 26.94 11.12
N ALA A 378 -60.48 28.25 10.75
CA ALA A 378 -59.41 29.26 10.87
C ALA A 378 -59.84 30.76 10.99
N LEU A 379 -58.89 31.66 11.34
CA LEU A 379 -58.88 33.16 11.40
C LEU A 379 -59.89 33.88 12.34
N SER A 380 -59.49 34.85 13.19
CA SER A 380 -59.33 36.32 12.91
C SER A 380 -59.35 37.12 14.26
N SER A 381 -59.10 38.44 14.45
CA SER A 381 -58.27 39.52 13.82
C SER A 381 -58.29 40.78 14.75
N GLY A 382 -57.48 41.85 14.52
CA GLY A 382 -57.59 43.15 15.25
C GLY A 382 -56.39 44.12 15.23
N GLY A 383 -56.59 45.43 15.49
CA GLY A 383 -55.55 46.50 15.58
C GLY A 383 -56.12 47.94 15.74
N ILE A 384 -55.30 49.00 15.49
CA ILE A 384 -55.62 50.46 15.23
C ILE A 384 -55.13 51.54 16.27
N THR A 385 -54.59 52.68 15.75
CA THR A 385 -54.27 54.03 16.38
C THR A 385 -53.21 54.18 17.49
N GLY A 386 -52.51 55.34 17.69
CA GLY A 386 -52.39 56.55 16.85
C GLY A 386 -51.79 57.84 17.51
N SER A 387 -50.73 58.44 16.91
CA SER A 387 -50.23 59.86 16.92
C SER A 387 -50.07 60.75 18.20
N GLY A 388 -48.97 61.53 18.29
CA GLY A 388 -48.84 62.74 19.15
C GLY A 388 -47.45 63.44 19.05
N SER A 389 -47.35 64.79 19.01
CA SER A 389 -46.15 65.56 18.61
C SER A 389 -45.69 66.65 19.63
N SER A 390 -44.38 67.00 19.70
CA SER A 390 -43.83 68.37 19.98
C SER A 390 -42.27 68.44 20.10
N ALA A 391 -41.69 69.67 20.12
CA ALA A 391 -40.26 70.07 20.15
C ALA A 391 -40.10 71.44 20.91
N PRO A 392 -39.03 72.31 20.88
CA PRO A 392 -37.75 72.36 20.11
C PRO A 392 -36.50 72.99 20.86
N ALA A 393 -35.54 73.61 20.11
CA ALA A 393 -34.45 74.59 20.46
C ALA A 393 -33.02 74.04 20.76
N GLN A 394 -31.86 74.69 20.46
CA GLN A 394 -31.47 75.91 19.66
C GLN A 394 -29.93 75.92 19.33
N SER A 395 -29.42 76.80 18.42
CA SER A 395 -27.97 77.03 18.09
C SER A 395 -27.71 78.43 17.46
N PRO A 396 -26.50 79.06 17.60
CA PRO A 396 -25.67 79.54 16.44
C PRO A 396 -24.12 79.76 16.76
N PRO A 397 -23.25 80.48 16.00
CA PRO A 397 -22.86 80.42 14.55
C PRO A 397 -21.31 80.59 14.17
N MET A 398 -20.92 80.18 12.94
CA MET A 398 -19.89 80.79 11.98
C MET A 398 -18.37 80.88 12.35
N THR A 399 -17.34 80.87 11.47
CA THR A 399 -17.16 80.95 9.97
C THR A 399 -15.77 80.33 9.50
N PRO A 400 -15.53 80.02 8.19
CA PRO A 400 -14.33 79.32 7.60
C PRO A 400 -13.40 80.29 6.77
N PRO A 401 -12.52 79.94 5.75
CA PRO A 401 -12.10 78.67 5.06
C PRO A 401 -10.53 78.56 4.85
N PRO A 402 -9.87 77.91 3.83
CA PRO A 402 -10.30 77.02 2.71
C PRO A 402 -9.44 75.76 2.30
N LEU A 403 -10.09 74.86 1.55
CA LEU A 403 -9.64 74.04 0.37
C LEU A 403 -8.50 72.97 0.41
N SER A 404 -8.88 71.73 0.07
CA SER A 404 -8.34 70.90 -1.06
C SER A 404 -9.36 69.81 -1.48
N ALA A 405 -9.14 69.10 -2.61
CA ALA A 405 -10.20 68.43 -3.41
C ALA A 405 -10.40 66.89 -3.19
N PRO A 406 -11.53 66.28 -3.66
CA PRO A 406 -11.98 64.92 -3.26
C PRO A 406 -12.04 63.86 -4.39
N THR A 407 -12.35 62.60 -4.02
CA THR A 407 -12.78 61.48 -4.91
C THR A 407 -13.78 60.53 -4.17
N PRO A 408 -14.52 59.63 -4.87
CA PRO A 408 -15.88 59.19 -4.48
C PRO A 408 -16.00 57.81 -3.75
N PRO A 409 -17.21 57.41 -3.26
CA PRO A 409 -17.37 56.32 -2.29
C PRO A 409 -17.70 54.93 -2.89
N PRO A 410 -17.55 53.84 -2.11
CA PRO A 410 -17.97 52.49 -2.50
C PRO A 410 -19.49 52.28 -2.38
N THR A 411 -20.07 51.57 -3.35
CA THR A 411 -21.46 51.06 -3.33
C THR A 411 -21.50 49.55 -3.04
N PRO A 412 -22.62 49.00 -2.51
CA PRO A 412 -22.66 47.63 -2.00
C PRO A 412 -22.89 46.57 -3.11
N ALA A 413 -22.10 45.49 -3.08
CA ALA A 413 -22.25 44.35 -3.98
C ALA A 413 -23.21 43.28 -3.43
N LYS A 414 -24.01 42.66 -4.32
CA LYS A 414 -25.02 41.64 -3.98
C LYS A 414 -24.45 40.21 -3.96
N HIS A 415 -25.20 39.33 -3.32
CA HIS A 415 -24.82 37.95 -3.00
C HIS A 415 -25.24 36.92 -4.08
N ARG A 416 -24.43 35.87 -4.28
CA ARG A 416 -24.72 34.53 -4.86
C ARG A 416 -25.36 34.41 -6.26
N ARG A 417 -24.73 33.58 -7.11
CA ARG A 417 -25.37 32.35 -7.67
C ARG A 417 -24.44 31.40 -8.45
N GLY A 418 -23.31 31.86 -8.99
CA GLY A 418 -22.44 31.04 -9.86
C GLY A 418 -21.83 29.78 -9.21
N LEU A 419 -21.40 29.85 -7.94
CA LEU A 419 -20.63 28.79 -7.28
C LEU A 419 -21.36 27.42 -7.22
N LEU A 420 -22.68 27.43 -7.08
CA LEU A 420 -23.47 26.19 -6.99
C LEU A 420 -23.55 25.46 -8.34
N PHE A 421 -23.58 26.22 -9.45
CA PHE A 421 -23.48 25.64 -10.79
C PHE A 421 -22.05 25.12 -11.05
N GLY A 422 -21.02 25.84 -10.61
CA GLY A 422 -19.63 25.36 -10.70
C GLY A 422 -19.43 23.99 -10.03
N LEU A 423 -19.95 23.81 -8.81
CA LEU A 423 -19.82 22.55 -8.08
C LEU A 423 -20.64 21.41 -8.72
N ILE A 424 -21.86 21.69 -9.21
CA ILE A 424 -22.68 20.70 -9.92
C ILE A 424 -22.05 20.33 -11.26
N THR A 425 -21.48 21.29 -12.00
CA THR A 425 -20.73 20.99 -13.23
C THR A 425 -19.47 20.19 -12.94
N LEU A 426 -18.73 20.46 -11.85
CA LEU A 426 -17.55 19.67 -11.47
C LEU A 426 -17.93 18.23 -11.09
N ILE A 427 -19.02 18.03 -10.34
CA ILE A 427 -19.55 16.70 -10.01
C ILE A 427 -20.05 15.98 -11.27
N ILE A 428 -20.68 16.68 -12.20
CA ILE A 428 -21.07 16.13 -13.52
C ILE A 428 -19.83 15.79 -14.35
N VAL A 429 -18.77 16.60 -14.35
CA VAL A 429 -17.52 16.32 -15.07
C VAL A 429 -16.76 15.15 -14.44
N LEU A 430 -16.79 14.96 -13.13
CA LEU A 430 -16.22 13.78 -12.46
C LEU A 430 -17.05 12.51 -12.72
N LEU A 431 -18.39 12.59 -12.72
CA LEU A 431 -19.27 11.48 -13.13
C LEU A 431 -19.12 11.16 -14.62
N VAL A 432 -18.98 12.16 -15.50
CA VAL A 432 -18.75 11.99 -16.94
C VAL A 432 -17.29 11.65 -17.24
N GLY A 433 -16.35 11.85 -16.33
CA GLY A 433 -14.99 11.30 -16.39
C GLY A 433 -14.96 9.81 -16.03
N SER A 434 -15.67 9.44 -14.95
CA SER A 434 -15.84 8.04 -14.53
C SER A 434 -16.62 7.20 -15.56
N LEU A 435 -17.74 7.73 -16.09
CA LEU A 435 -18.40 7.14 -17.28
C LEU A 435 -17.62 7.39 -18.58
N GLY A 436 -16.70 8.35 -18.60
CA GLY A 436 -15.91 8.73 -19.78
C GLY A 436 -14.85 7.70 -20.10
N GLY A 437 -14.14 7.18 -19.08
CA GLY A 437 -13.27 6.01 -19.24
C GLY A 437 -14.02 4.77 -19.77
N TYR A 438 -15.33 4.68 -19.51
CA TYR A 438 -16.20 3.62 -20.04
C TYR A 438 -16.75 3.91 -21.45
N PHE A 439 -16.82 5.19 -21.89
CA PHE A 439 -17.40 5.59 -23.18
C PHE A 439 -16.39 6.05 -24.25
N LEU A 440 -15.14 6.34 -23.89
CA LEU A 440 -14.09 6.75 -24.84
C LEU A 440 -13.60 5.61 -25.75
N PHE A 441 -14.02 4.37 -25.50
CA PHE A 441 -13.69 3.17 -26.29
C PHE A 441 -14.37 3.08 -27.68
N LEU A 442 -15.10 4.11 -28.14
CA LEU A 442 -15.94 4.03 -29.35
C LEU A 442 -15.81 5.24 -30.31
N GLN A 443 -14.75 5.25 -31.13
CA GLN A 443 -14.86 5.67 -32.55
C GLN A 443 -13.67 5.18 -33.42
N PRO A 444 -13.87 4.88 -34.73
CA PRO A 444 -12.89 4.10 -35.50
C PRO A 444 -11.93 4.94 -36.37
N GLY A 445 -10.63 4.82 -36.10
CA GLY A 445 -9.55 5.10 -37.08
C GLY A 445 -9.27 3.88 -37.97
N ARG A 446 -8.84 4.09 -39.22
CA ARG A 446 -8.58 3.01 -40.19
C ARG A 446 -7.11 2.57 -40.16
N GLY A 447 -6.84 1.27 -40.02
CA GLY A 447 -5.49 0.70 -40.16
C GLY A 447 -5.47 -0.82 -40.31
N THR A 448 -5.98 -1.54 -39.30
CA THR A 448 -5.91 -3.00 -39.18
C THR A 448 -7.30 -3.62 -38.93
N LEU A 449 -7.37 -4.94 -38.64
CA LEU A 449 -8.63 -5.62 -38.31
C LEU A 449 -9.30 -4.93 -37.10
N PRO A 450 -10.62 -4.65 -37.15
CA PRO A 450 -11.28 -3.90 -36.08
C PRO A 450 -11.18 -4.67 -34.76
N PRO A 451 -10.72 -4.03 -33.66
CA PRO A 451 -10.58 -4.70 -32.39
C PRO A 451 -11.95 -5.21 -31.93
N GLY A 452 -12.04 -6.51 -31.66
CA GLY A 452 -13.17 -7.10 -30.97
C GLY A 452 -13.23 -6.58 -29.53
N PRO A 453 -14.39 -6.69 -28.85
CA PRO A 453 -14.50 -6.26 -27.46
C PRO A 453 -13.42 -6.94 -26.62
N VAL A 454 -12.64 -6.12 -25.91
CA VAL A 454 -11.61 -6.56 -24.96
C VAL A 454 -12.31 -7.41 -23.90
N ALA A 455 -11.87 -8.66 -23.77
CA ALA A 455 -12.38 -9.61 -22.79
C ALA A 455 -11.68 -9.46 -21.43
N GLY A 456 -10.56 -8.74 -21.39
CA GLY A 456 -9.79 -8.41 -20.21
C GLY A 456 -8.33 -8.16 -20.56
N HIS A 457 -7.45 -8.20 -19.57
CA HIS A 457 -6.05 -7.85 -19.74
C HIS A 457 -5.13 -8.88 -19.07
N ALA A 458 -3.86 -8.90 -19.48
CA ALA A 458 -2.79 -9.50 -18.69
C ALA A 458 -1.59 -8.56 -18.63
N PHE A 459 -0.88 -8.56 -17.50
CA PHE A 459 0.29 -7.71 -17.32
C PHE A 459 1.37 -8.46 -16.54
N TYR A 460 2.62 -8.15 -16.85
CA TYR A 460 3.76 -8.70 -16.12
C TYR A 460 3.86 -8.06 -14.74
N VAL A 461 4.35 -8.83 -13.79
CA VAL A 461 4.62 -8.41 -12.41
C VAL A 461 6.06 -8.83 -12.07
N SER A 462 6.75 -8.03 -11.27
CA SER A 462 8.08 -8.33 -10.76
C SER A 462 7.98 -8.95 -9.37
N SER A 463 8.69 -10.06 -9.13
CA SER A 463 8.88 -10.62 -7.79
C SER A 463 9.95 -9.86 -6.96
N GLY A 464 10.73 -9.00 -7.60
CA GLY A 464 11.86 -8.29 -6.98
C GLY A 464 13.09 -9.16 -6.68
N GLN A 465 13.10 -10.43 -7.12
CA GLN A 465 14.20 -11.38 -6.85
C GLN A 465 15.37 -11.22 -7.82
N LEU A 466 16.08 -10.10 -7.67
CA LEU A 466 17.25 -9.71 -8.48
C LEU A 466 18.48 -10.58 -8.13
N ALA A 467 18.50 -11.82 -8.60
CA ALA A 467 19.55 -12.80 -8.29
C ALA A 467 20.79 -12.66 -9.19
N ASN A 468 20.60 -12.55 -10.51
CA ASN A 468 21.64 -12.22 -11.49
C ASN A 468 21.02 -11.36 -12.58
N GLY A 469 21.44 -10.10 -12.68
CA GLY A 469 20.92 -9.14 -13.63
C GLY A 469 19.40 -9.00 -13.62
N ALA A 470 18.77 -9.06 -14.80
CA ALA A 470 17.33 -8.85 -15.00
C ALA A 470 16.42 -10.01 -14.51
N GLN A 471 16.95 -11.02 -13.81
CA GLN A 471 16.10 -12.01 -13.12
C GLN A 471 15.22 -11.31 -12.06
N GLY A 472 13.97 -11.75 -11.91
CA GLY A 472 12.98 -11.12 -11.03
C GLY A 472 12.35 -9.84 -11.60
N ILE A 473 12.71 -9.41 -12.82
CA ILE A 473 11.98 -8.42 -13.61
C ILE A 473 11.00 -9.18 -14.52
N ALA A 474 9.75 -8.71 -14.61
CA ALA A 474 8.69 -9.29 -15.45
C ALA A 474 8.56 -10.84 -15.40
N ASP A 475 8.90 -11.47 -14.27
CA ASP A 475 8.95 -12.92 -14.08
C ASP A 475 7.58 -13.53 -13.74
N GLN A 476 6.65 -12.71 -13.28
CA GLN A 476 5.27 -13.09 -12.97
C GLN A 476 4.30 -12.54 -14.02
N LEU A 477 3.10 -13.15 -14.13
CA LEU A 477 2.03 -12.66 -14.99
C LEU A 477 0.69 -12.73 -14.26
N GLN A 478 -0.02 -11.59 -14.17
CA GLN A 478 -1.43 -11.55 -13.77
C GLN A 478 -2.33 -11.51 -15.01
N VAL A 479 -3.45 -12.23 -14.96
CA VAL A 479 -4.45 -12.33 -16.03
C VAL A 479 -5.86 -12.15 -15.46
N ASP A 480 -6.56 -11.13 -15.91
CA ASP A 480 -7.92 -10.78 -15.51
C ASP A 480 -8.84 -10.78 -16.74
N LEU A 481 -9.91 -11.59 -16.72
CA LEU A 481 -10.91 -11.65 -17.79
C LEU A 481 -12.32 -11.52 -17.24
N GLN A 482 -13.24 -11.10 -18.11
CA GLN A 482 -14.67 -10.98 -17.86
C GLN A 482 -15.47 -11.59 -19.02
N ASN A 483 -16.71 -12.01 -18.74
CA ASN A 483 -17.62 -12.59 -19.74
C ASN A 483 -17.05 -13.83 -20.45
N VAL A 484 -16.23 -14.60 -19.73
CA VAL A 484 -15.72 -15.92 -20.13
C VAL A 484 -16.81 -16.96 -19.84
N GLN A 485 -17.07 -17.82 -20.82
CA GLN A 485 -18.03 -18.92 -20.65
C GLN A 485 -17.39 -20.06 -19.85
N ALA A 486 -18.16 -20.80 -19.06
CA ALA A 486 -17.66 -22.01 -18.42
C ALA A 486 -17.25 -23.05 -19.49
N PRO A 487 -16.10 -23.73 -19.36
CA PRO A 487 -15.68 -24.73 -20.33
C PRO A 487 -16.65 -25.93 -20.35
N PRO A 488 -16.96 -26.52 -21.52
CA PRO A 488 -17.80 -27.71 -21.62
C PRO A 488 -17.27 -28.90 -20.82
N THR A 489 -18.14 -29.83 -20.42
CA THR A 489 -17.78 -31.06 -19.70
C THR A 489 -16.65 -31.81 -20.43
N GLY A 490 -15.54 -32.07 -19.72
CA GLY A 490 -14.35 -32.74 -20.26
C GLY A 490 -13.36 -31.81 -20.98
N LYS A 491 -13.67 -30.52 -21.11
CA LYS A 491 -12.75 -29.49 -21.63
C LYS A 491 -12.18 -28.61 -20.51
N SER A 492 -11.09 -27.91 -20.79
CA SER A 492 -10.57 -26.82 -19.97
C SER A 492 -9.87 -25.75 -20.80
N TYR A 493 -9.72 -24.57 -20.21
CA TYR A 493 -8.97 -23.47 -20.82
C TYR A 493 -7.48 -23.58 -20.45
N TYR A 494 -6.62 -23.61 -21.47
CA TYR A 494 -5.17 -23.62 -21.33
C TYR A 494 -4.65 -22.23 -21.70
N LEU A 495 -3.82 -21.67 -20.82
CA LEU A 495 -3.19 -20.35 -20.98
C LEU A 495 -1.73 -20.53 -21.38
N TRP A 496 -1.36 -19.94 -22.51
CA TRP A 496 -0.04 -20.01 -23.12
C TRP A 496 0.57 -18.63 -23.28
N LEU A 497 1.86 -18.47 -22.96
CA LEU A 497 2.71 -17.44 -23.55
C LEU A 497 3.43 -18.02 -24.76
N LEU A 498 3.55 -17.23 -25.82
CA LEU A 498 4.09 -17.64 -27.13
C LEU A 498 5.32 -16.78 -27.49
N PRO A 499 6.24 -17.30 -28.34
CA PRO A 499 7.38 -16.52 -28.83
C PRO A 499 6.92 -15.31 -29.63
N ASP A 500 7.85 -14.40 -29.92
CA ASP A 500 7.71 -13.41 -30.99
C ASP A 500 7.21 -14.03 -32.31
N LYS A 501 6.54 -13.23 -33.14
CA LYS A 501 6.18 -13.60 -34.52
C LYS A 501 7.40 -13.79 -35.40
N ASP A 502 8.45 -13.03 -35.11
CA ASP A 502 9.75 -13.17 -35.75
C ASP A 502 10.66 -14.01 -34.85
N THR A 503 11.01 -15.20 -35.33
CA THR A 503 11.86 -16.16 -34.61
C THR A 503 13.32 -16.08 -35.05
N THR A 504 13.72 -15.04 -35.79
CA THR A 504 15.14 -14.76 -35.99
C THR A 504 15.80 -14.48 -34.64
N PRO A 505 16.94 -15.15 -34.32
CA PRO A 505 17.66 -14.86 -33.08
C PRO A 505 18.17 -13.41 -33.11
N LYS A 506 17.63 -12.58 -32.23
CA LYS A 506 18.06 -11.19 -32.10
C LYS A 506 19.33 -11.15 -31.25
N PRO A 507 20.38 -10.41 -31.65
CA PRO A 507 21.62 -10.31 -30.88
C PRO A 507 21.48 -9.47 -29.60
N ASP A 508 20.40 -8.67 -29.49
CA ASP A 508 20.09 -7.80 -28.35
C ASP A 508 19.60 -8.54 -27.09
N LEU A 509 18.98 -9.71 -27.23
CA LEU A 509 18.44 -10.51 -26.12
C LEU A 509 19.52 -11.37 -25.44
N LEU A 510 20.57 -10.72 -24.93
CA LEU A 510 21.67 -11.37 -24.21
C LEU A 510 21.41 -11.44 -22.70
N GLY A 511 21.40 -12.66 -22.18
CA GLY A 511 21.21 -13.00 -20.76
C GLY A 511 21.36 -14.52 -20.54
N PRO A 512 21.17 -15.04 -19.31
CA PRO A 512 21.07 -16.49 -19.11
C PRO A 512 19.92 -17.04 -19.95
N ALA A 513 20.21 -18.02 -20.81
CA ALA A 513 19.38 -18.41 -21.95
C ALA A 513 17.87 -18.49 -21.58
N PRO A 514 17.04 -17.55 -22.05
CA PRO A 514 15.70 -17.36 -21.50
C PRO A 514 14.78 -18.53 -21.86
N ILE A 515 13.69 -18.63 -21.09
CA ILE A 515 12.70 -19.70 -21.14
C ILE A 515 12.34 -20.00 -22.61
N HIS A 516 12.21 -21.28 -22.97
CA HIS A 516 11.83 -21.66 -24.32
C HIS A 516 10.30 -21.66 -24.48
N PRO A 517 9.67 -20.64 -25.10
CA PRO A 517 8.25 -20.67 -25.39
C PRO A 517 7.95 -21.66 -26.55
N PRO A 518 6.71 -22.16 -26.68
CA PRO A 518 5.51 -21.76 -25.93
C PRO A 518 5.50 -22.25 -24.48
N ILE A 519 5.21 -21.34 -23.54
CA ILE A 519 5.15 -21.61 -22.10
C ILE A 519 3.70 -21.91 -21.72
N LEU A 520 3.45 -23.09 -21.12
CA LEU A 520 2.16 -23.43 -20.52
C LEU A 520 2.10 -22.87 -19.10
N LEU A 521 1.34 -21.80 -18.87
CA LEU A 521 1.16 -21.23 -17.52
C LEU A 521 0.16 -22.06 -16.70
N THR A 522 -0.96 -22.46 -17.32
CA THR A 522 -1.92 -23.38 -16.71
C THR A 522 -2.72 -24.15 -17.76
N ASN A 523 -3.00 -25.43 -17.50
CA ASN A 523 -3.92 -26.27 -18.29
C ASN A 523 -5.38 -26.21 -17.78
N ARG A 524 -5.65 -25.37 -16.78
CA ARG A 524 -6.94 -25.23 -16.10
C ARG A 524 -7.13 -23.80 -15.59
N LEU A 525 -7.32 -22.86 -16.51
CA LEU A 525 -7.62 -21.46 -16.18
C LEU A 525 -8.97 -21.35 -15.42
N PRO A 526 -9.02 -20.72 -14.23
CA PRO A 526 -10.18 -20.77 -13.35
C PRO A 526 -11.28 -19.77 -13.76
N VAL A 527 -12.31 -20.26 -14.44
CA VAL A 527 -13.52 -19.47 -14.75
C VAL A 527 -14.49 -19.52 -13.57
N GLN A 528 -14.83 -18.36 -13.00
CA GLN A 528 -15.79 -18.20 -11.91
C GLN A 528 -17.24 -18.27 -12.40
N GLN A 529 -18.21 -18.44 -11.49
CA GLN A 529 -19.64 -18.58 -11.83
C GLN A 529 -20.26 -17.33 -12.51
N ASN A 530 -19.70 -16.16 -12.25
CA ASN A 530 -20.05 -14.88 -12.89
C ASN A 530 -19.36 -14.68 -14.26
N GLY A 531 -18.55 -15.64 -14.72
CA GLY A 531 -17.77 -15.54 -15.95
C GLY A 531 -16.52 -14.67 -15.87
N SER A 532 -16.03 -14.32 -14.67
CA SER A 532 -14.70 -13.74 -14.53
C SER A 532 -13.61 -14.83 -14.52
N VAL A 533 -12.38 -14.42 -14.84
CA VAL A 533 -11.15 -15.14 -14.52
C VAL A 533 -10.27 -14.16 -13.77
N HIS A 534 -9.65 -14.63 -12.69
CA HIS A 534 -8.48 -13.99 -12.09
C HIS A 534 -7.45 -15.10 -11.90
N TYR A 535 -6.25 -14.92 -12.45
CA TYR A 535 -5.19 -15.90 -12.42
C TYR A 535 -3.83 -15.20 -12.31
N GLN A 536 -2.94 -15.74 -11.48
CA GLN A 536 -1.57 -15.27 -11.32
C GLN A 536 -0.60 -16.44 -11.52
N TYR A 537 0.38 -16.23 -12.39
CA TYR A 537 1.57 -17.06 -12.51
C TYR A 537 2.69 -16.43 -11.66
N LEU A 538 3.26 -17.22 -10.74
CA LEU A 538 4.18 -16.74 -9.69
C LEU A 538 5.67 -16.76 -10.09
N GLY A 539 5.98 -17.03 -11.36
CA GLY A 539 7.34 -17.24 -11.85
C GLY A 539 7.71 -18.72 -11.97
N ASP A 540 8.83 -18.99 -12.62
CA ASP A 540 9.53 -20.27 -12.55
C ASP A 540 10.51 -20.29 -11.36
N ALA A 541 11.16 -21.44 -11.12
CA ALA A 541 12.08 -21.61 -10.00
C ALA A 541 13.42 -20.86 -10.17
N GLN A 542 13.57 -20.09 -11.24
CA GLN A 542 14.74 -19.28 -11.57
C GLN A 542 14.40 -17.78 -11.62
N HIS A 543 13.12 -17.41 -11.46
CA HIS A 543 12.59 -16.06 -11.63
C HIS A 543 13.05 -15.41 -12.96
N ASN A 544 13.00 -16.19 -14.04
CA ASN A 544 13.34 -15.69 -15.38
C ASN A 544 12.31 -14.68 -15.90
N ASP A 545 12.79 -13.59 -16.51
CA ASP A 545 11.94 -12.59 -17.17
C ASP A 545 11.13 -13.21 -18.33
N LEU A 546 9.80 -13.12 -18.25
CA LEU A 546 8.88 -13.66 -19.26
C LEU A 546 8.77 -12.79 -20.51
N LEU A 547 8.91 -11.47 -20.35
CA LEU A 547 8.85 -10.48 -21.44
C LEU A 547 10.06 -10.63 -22.38
N SER A 548 11.22 -11.06 -21.87
CA SER A 548 12.47 -11.26 -22.63
C SER A 548 12.29 -12.17 -23.86
N ALA A 549 11.57 -13.29 -23.70
CA ALA A 549 11.36 -14.29 -24.74
C ALA A 549 9.92 -14.40 -25.26
N THR A 550 8.95 -13.73 -24.62
CA THR A 550 7.54 -13.81 -25.01
C THR A 550 6.92 -12.43 -25.24
N SER A 551 5.96 -12.38 -26.16
CA SER A 551 5.30 -11.14 -26.59
C SER A 551 3.87 -11.37 -27.06
N ARG A 552 3.33 -12.55 -26.77
CA ARG A 552 2.04 -13.04 -27.27
C ARG A 552 1.41 -13.99 -26.25
N LEU A 553 0.09 -13.93 -26.14
CA LEU A 553 -0.72 -14.71 -25.21
C LEU A 553 -1.84 -15.40 -25.98
N LEU A 554 -2.03 -16.70 -25.73
CA LEU A 554 -3.08 -17.51 -26.36
C LEU A 554 -3.85 -18.31 -25.31
N ILE A 555 -5.17 -18.26 -25.38
CA ILE A 555 -6.05 -19.12 -24.57
C ILE A 555 -6.78 -20.09 -25.50
N THR A 556 -6.59 -21.37 -25.23
CA THR A 556 -7.14 -22.50 -26.00
C THR A 556 -8.13 -23.30 -25.16
N LEU A 557 -9.12 -23.93 -25.79
CA LEU A 557 -10.13 -24.79 -25.17
C LEU A 557 -9.89 -26.24 -25.58
N GLU A 558 -9.22 -26.99 -24.72
CA GLU A 558 -8.69 -28.33 -25.03
C GLU A 558 -9.24 -29.38 -24.04
N ASP A 559 -8.90 -30.66 -24.23
CA ASP A 559 -9.35 -31.73 -23.32
C ASP A 559 -8.74 -31.52 -21.93
N ALA A 560 -9.52 -31.67 -20.86
CA ALA A 560 -9.06 -31.41 -19.50
C ALA A 560 -7.97 -32.40 -19.05
N GLY A 561 -6.95 -31.90 -18.35
CA GLY A 561 -5.96 -32.73 -17.65
C GLY A 561 -4.84 -33.33 -18.52
N LYS A 562 -4.63 -32.84 -19.75
CA LYS A 562 -3.43 -33.16 -20.52
C LYS A 562 -2.29 -32.21 -20.10
N ASN A 563 -1.08 -32.74 -20.03
CA ASN A 563 0.14 -31.94 -20.03
C ASN A 563 0.79 -32.12 -21.41
N GLN A 564 1.06 -31.01 -22.08
CA GLN A 564 1.59 -30.97 -23.44
C GLN A 564 2.54 -29.78 -23.58
N ALA A 565 3.51 -29.87 -24.49
CA ALA A 565 4.61 -28.91 -24.63
C ALA A 565 4.31 -27.75 -25.60
N SER A 566 3.14 -27.74 -26.25
CA SER A 566 2.70 -26.71 -27.20
C SER A 566 1.17 -26.61 -27.20
N PRO A 567 0.57 -25.45 -27.56
CA PRO A 567 -0.86 -25.34 -27.80
C PRO A 567 -1.31 -26.24 -28.96
N SER A 568 -2.57 -26.67 -28.96
CA SER A 568 -3.17 -27.39 -30.09
C SER A 568 -3.01 -26.63 -31.41
N THR A 569 -2.68 -27.34 -32.48
CA THR A 569 -2.65 -26.80 -33.85
C THR A 569 -4.02 -26.72 -34.50
N ASP A 570 -5.07 -27.28 -33.87
CA ASP A 570 -6.45 -27.07 -34.32
C ASP A 570 -6.90 -25.65 -33.98
N ARG A 571 -6.97 -24.83 -35.03
CA ARG A 571 -7.45 -23.44 -34.97
C ARG A 571 -8.82 -23.29 -34.31
N SER A 572 -9.69 -24.31 -34.35
CA SER A 572 -11.01 -24.25 -33.71
C SER A 572 -10.94 -24.21 -32.19
N SER A 573 -9.85 -24.67 -31.59
CA SER A 573 -9.61 -24.64 -30.14
C SER A 573 -9.19 -23.27 -29.61
N TRP A 574 -8.74 -22.34 -30.45
CA TRP A 574 -8.21 -21.04 -30.00
C TRP A 574 -9.33 -20.03 -29.75
N VAL A 575 -9.48 -19.56 -28.50
CA VAL A 575 -10.66 -18.78 -28.05
C VAL A 575 -10.33 -17.32 -27.72
N TYR A 576 -9.19 -17.04 -27.10
CA TYR A 576 -8.71 -15.68 -26.85
C TYR A 576 -7.25 -15.52 -27.23
N TYR A 577 -6.86 -14.28 -27.54
CA TYR A 577 -5.51 -13.95 -27.97
C TYR A 577 -5.17 -12.49 -27.63
N ALA A 578 -3.89 -12.24 -27.36
CA ALA A 578 -3.29 -10.92 -27.27
C ALA A 578 -1.86 -10.93 -27.81
N GLU A 579 -1.35 -9.77 -28.19
CA GLU A 579 0.03 -9.58 -28.62
C GLU A 579 0.52 -8.17 -28.29
N LEU A 580 1.81 -8.05 -27.97
CA LEU A 580 2.51 -6.77 -27.88
C LEU A 580 2.93 -6.31 -29.29
N PRO A 581 3.15 -4.99 -29.52
CA PRO A 581 3.33 -4.42 -30.86
C PRO A 581 4.57 -4.97 -31.56
N GLN A 582 4.43 -5.57 -32.73
CA GLN A 582 5.50 -6.33 -33.41
C GLN A 582 5.75 -5.92 -34.87
N ALA A 583 5.06 -4.88 -35.35
CA ALA A 583 5.33 -4.27 -36.64
C ALA A 583 6.62 -3.43 -36.61
N LEU A 584 7.26 -3.32 -37.79
CA LEU A 584 8.34 -2.37 -38.03
C LEU A 584 7.78 -0.93 -38.02
N ILE A 585 8.52 -0.01 -37.41
CA ILE A 585 8.09 1.38 -37.25
C ILE A 585 8.50 2.19 -38.48
N PRO A 586 7.56 2.81 -39.22
CA PRO A 586 7.91 3.55 -40.44
C PRO A 586 8.81 4.74 -40.14
N GLN A 587 10.02 4.74 -40.69
CA GLN A 587 11.05 5.77 -40.47
C GLN A 587 11.53 5.87 -39.01
N ASP A 588 11.59 4.76 -38.27
CA ASP A 588 12.50 4.68 -37.13
C ASP A 588 13.96 4.60 -37.63
N PRO A 589 14.90 5.44 -37.12
CA PRO A 589 16.32 5.36 -37.49
C PRO A 589 17.06 4.13 -36.93
N THR A 590 16.55 3.44 -35.91
CA THR A 590 17.22 2.24 -35.35
C THR A 590 16.87 0.94 -36.09
N GLY A 591 15.78 0.91 -36.85
CA GLY A 591 15.27 -0.29 -37.53
C GLY A 591 14.47 -1.25 -36.64
N LEU A 592 14.13 -0.83 -35.42
CA LEU A 592 13.51 -1.64 -34.39
C LEU A 592 11.97 -1.69 -34.52
N ARG A 593 11.34 -2.58 -33.74
CA ARG A 593 9.88 -2.73 -33.62
C ARG A 593 9.39 -2.19 -32.29
N GLY A 594 8.08 -1.99 -32.16
CA GLY A 594 7.47 -1.54 -30.91
C GLY A 594 7.86 -2.41 -29.70
N LEU A 595 7.89 -3.72 -29.86
CA LEU A 595 8.31 -4.69 -28.85
C LEU A 595 9.79 -4.53 -28.43
N ASP A 596 10.66 -4.16 -29.36
CA ASP A 596 12.10 -4.06 -29.09
C ASP A 596 12.37 -2.80 -28.25
N HIS A 597 11.80 -1.66 -28.66
CA HIS A 597 11.77 -0.44 -27.84
C HIS A 597 11.10 -0.65 -26.48
N LEU A 598 10.01 -1.44 -26.43
CA LEU A 598 9.35 -1.80 -25.18
C LEU A 598 10.27 -2.64 -24.27
N ARG A 599 11.03 -3.59 -24.82
CA ARG A 599 11.98 -4.41 -24.05
C ARG A 599 13.17 -3.62 -23.54
N HIS A 600 13.69 -2.64 -24.29
CA HIS A 600 14.82 -1.81 -23.84
C HIS A 600 14.45 -0.94 -22.61
N LEU A 601 13.16 -0.65 -22.41
CA LEU A 601 12.69 0.00 -21.18
C LEU A 601 12.75 -0.91 -19.95
N TYR A 602 12.68 -2.25 -20.10
CA TYR A 602 12.52 -3.22 -18.99
C TYR A 602 13.71 -4.18 -18.76
N TYR A 603 14.35 -4.70 -19.82
CA TYR A 603 15.17 -5.91 -19.77
C TYR A 603 16.66 -5.71 -20.15
N ASN A 604 16.97 -5.38 -21.42
CA ASN A 604 18.34 -5.18 -21.91
C ASN A 604 18.36 -4.51 -23.30
N GLU A 605 19.54 -4.06 -23.74
CA GLU A 605 19.82 -3.47 -25.07
C GLU A 605 21.26 -3.78 -25.52
N ASP A 606 21.46 -4.35 -26.73
CA ASP A 606 22.78 -4.78 -27.27
C ASP A 606 23.84 -3.68 -27.14
N HIS A 607 23.49 -2.47 -27.56
CA HIS A 607 24.37 -1.32 -27.58
C HIS A 607 24.68 -0.74 -26.18
N LEU A 608 23.99 -1.19 -25.14
CA LEU A 608 24.25 -0.86 -23.74
C LEU A 608 24.96 -1.98 -22.95
N GLN A 609 25.04 -3.22 -23.46
CA GLN A 609 25.80 -4.30 -22.78
C GLN A 609 27.28 -3.96 -22.55
N VAL A 610 27.85 -3.06 -23.36
CA VAL A 610 29.21 -2.51 -23.18
C VAL A 610 29.39 -1.78 -21.83
N LEU A 611 28.29 -1.39 -21.18
CA LEU A 611 28.26 -0.53 -20.00
C LEU A 611 27.98 -1.31 -18.71
N ALA A 612 27.71 -2.62 -18.77
CA ALA A 612 27.54 -3.51 -17.61
C ALA A 612 26.42 -3.11 -16.62
N LEU A 613 25.40 -2.41 -17.11
CA LEU A 613 24.14 -2.17 -16.41
C LEU A 613 23.15 -3.28 -16.77
N ASP A 614 22.87 -4.20 -15.85
CA ASP A 614 21.85 -5.24 -16.06
C ASP A 614 20.44 -4.70 -15.80
N GLY A 615 19.48 -5.05 -16.65
CA GLY A 615 18.09 -4.56 -16.56
C GLY A 615 17.80 -3.39 -17.50
N GLY A 616 16.53 -3.03 -17.63
CA GLY A 616 16.08 -1.95 -18.51
C GLY A 616 16.44 -0.55 -18.03
N LEU A 617 16.23 0.43 -18.92
CA LEU A 617 16.50 1.84 -18.63
C LEU A 617 15.68 2.39 -17.45
N ASP A 618 14.47 1.87 -17.19
CA ASP A 618 13.56 2.43 -16.20
C ASP A 618 14.07 2.28 -14.75
N ILE A 619 14.58 1.10 -14.40
CA ILE A 619 15.07 0.79 -13.06
C ILE A 619 16.36 1.56 -12.73
N TRP A 620 17.16 1.91 -13.74
CA TRP A 620 18.36 2.73 -13.57
C TRP A 620 18.02 4.22 -13.41
N VAL A 621 17.10 4.77 -14.20
CA VAL A 621 16.59 6.13 -13.97
C VAL A 621 15.97 6.27 -12.57
N PHE A 622 15.20 5.27 -12.13
CA PHE A 622 14.64 5.21 -10.79
C PHE A 622 15.72 5.21 -9.68
N ARG A 623 16.67 4.28 -9.75
CA ARG A 623 17.73 4.11 -8.74
C ARG A 623 18.71 5.26 -8.68
N ASN A 624 19.16 5.75 -9.84
CA ASN A 624 20.17 6.79 -9.90
C ASN A 624 19.58 8.11 -9.39
N THR A 625 18.32 8.43 -9.74
CA THR A 625 17.60 9.59 -9.17
C THR A 625 17.41 9.47 -7.64
N ALA A 626 17.12 8.27 -7.12
CA ALA A 626 17.05 8.04 -5.68
C ALA A 626 18.41 8.25 -4.97
N LYS A 627 19.54 7.88 -5.60
CA LYS A 627 20.88 8.15 -5.07
C LYS A 627 21.27 9.63 -5.10
N LEU A 628 20.81 10.39 -6.09
CA LEU A 628 20.94 11.85 -6.04
C LEU A 628 20.22 12.44 -4.81
N LEU A 629 19.08 11.86 -4.39
CA LEU A 629 18.30 12.37 -3.24
C LEU A 629 19.02 12.06 -1.93
N GLU A 630 19.60 10.87 -1.81
CA GLU A 630 20.45 10.47 -0.70
C GLU A 630 21.67 11.41 -0.56
N TRP A 631 22.43 11.62 -1.64
CA TRP A 631 23.65 12.42 -1.60
C TRP A 631 23.40 13.92 -1.41
N SER A 632 22.37 14.49 -2.05
CA SER A 632 22.00 15.91 -1.83
C SER A 632 21.52 16.16 -0.41
N THR A 633 20.68 15.27 0.15
CA THR A 633 20.24 15.34 1.54
C THR A 633 21.43 15.22 2.50
N SER A 634 22.32 14.25 2.27
CA SER A 634 23.53 14.08 3.09
C SER A 634 24.45 15.30 3.05
N ALA A 635 24.64 15.94 1.90
CA ALA A 635 25.49 17.12 1.77
C ALA A 635 24.88 18.36 2.46
N ARG A 636 23.56 18.48 2.46
CA ARG A 636 22.82 19.52 3.20
C ARG A 636 22.91 19.30 4.71
N ASP A 637 22.71 18.07 5.17
CA ASP A 637 22.69 17.76 6.59
C ASP A 637 24.09 17.84 7.22
N ASP A 638 25.16 17.57 6.45
CA ASP A 638 26.56 17.78 6.89
C ASP A 638 26.93 19.29 6.99
N PHE A 639 26.30 20.16 6.18
CA PHE A 639 26.41 21.62 6.33
C PHE A 639 25.75 22.12 7.63
N ASP A 640 24.57 21.60 7.98
CA ASP A 640 23.84 21.95 9.20
C ASP A 640 24.39 21.25 10.46
N GLY A 641 25.28 20.28 10.28
CA GLY A 641 25.93 19.50 11.33
C GLY A 641 26.89 20.31 12.23
N THR A 642 27.16 19.78 13.43
CA THR A 642 28.07 20.40 14.40
C THR A 642 29.55 20.37 13.98
N THR A 643 29.90 19.51 13.01
CA THR A 643 31.25 19.38 12.45
C THR A 643 31.13 19.23 10.93
N ARG A 644 31.31 20.33 10.19
CA ARG A 644 31.18 20.33 8.73
C ARG A 644 32.37 19.65 8.06
N ASN A 645 32.13 18.66 7.24
CA ASN A 645 33.14 17.94 6.46
C ASN A 645 33.10 18.36 4.98
N TYR A 646 33.72 19.50 4.68
CA TYR A 646 33.78 20.04 3.32
C TYR A 646 34.44 19.09 2.28
N GLU A 647 35.27 18.14 2.70
CA GLU A 647 35.85 17.12 1.81
C GLU A 647 34.80 16.06 1.44
N LEU A 648 33.97 15.62 2.40
CA LEU A 648 32.81 14.75 2.14
C LEU A 648 31.77 15.46 1.26
N MET A 649 31.48 16.73 1.54
CA MET A 649 30.55 17.51 0.71
C MET A 649 31.02 17.59 -0.75
N HIS A 650 32.30 17.87 -0.99
CA HIS A 650 32.87 17.87 -2.35
C HIS A 650 32.84 16.50 -3.02
N ALA A 651 33.08 15.42 -2.27
CA ALA A 651 32.90 14.06 -2.79
C ALA A 651 31.44 13.78 -3.17
N LEU A 652 30.46 14.21 -2.36
CA LEU A 652 29.03 14.05 -2.67
C LEU A 652 28.60 14.88 -3.90
N PHE A 653 29.11 16.11 -4.06
CA PHE A 653 28.87 16.90 -5.28
C PHE A 653 29.48 16.25 -6.51
N THR A 654 30.66 15.64 -6.37
CA THR A 654 31.32 14.89 -7.44
C THR A 654 30.50 13.64 -7.80
N SER A 655 30.01 12.86 -6.84
CA SER A 655 29.14 11.70 -7.08
C SER A 655 27.81 12.07 -7.76
N ILE A 656 27.24 13.22 -7.40
CA ILE A 656 26.03 13.76 -8.05
C ILE A 656 26.32 14.08 -9.52
N LEU A 657 27.47 14.68 -9.84
CA LEU A 657 27.87 14.96 -11.23
C LEU A 657 28.27 13.68 -12.00
N ASP A 658 28.94 12.71 -11.35
CA ASP A 658 29.25 11.39 -11.92
C ASP A 658 27.98 10.69 -12.46
N TYR A 659 26.88 10.71 -11.70
CA TYR A 659 25.59 10.11 -12.06
C TYR A 659 24.72 10.97 -12.99
N LEU A 660 24.90 12.30 -13.01
CA LEU A 660 24.16 13.18 -13.91
C LEU A 660 24.74 13.19 -15.33
N ASP A 661 26.06 13.27 -15.45
CA ASP A 661 26.76 13.43 -16.73
C ASP A 661 27.27 12.11 -17.31
N GLY A 662 27.54 11.15 -16.43
CA GLY A 662 28.29 9.95 -16.77
C GLY A 662 29.80 10.22 -16.80
N THR A 663 30.56 9.23 -16.36
CA THR A 663 32.04 9.24 -16.31
C THR A 663 32.77 9.62 -17.62
N PRO A 664 32.25 9.38 -18.85
CA PRO A 664 32.87 9.93 -20.06
C PRO A 664 32.81 11.46 -20.16
N ASN A 665 31.83 12.09 -19.50
CA ASN A 665 31.46 13.50 -19.68
C ASN A 665 31.55 14.35 -18.40
N VAL A 666 31.71 13.79 -17.20
CA VAL A 666 31.81 14.57 -15.95
C VAL A 666 32.88 15.68 -16.02
N HIS A 667 33.98 15.44 -16.75
CA HIS A 667 35.04 16.44 -17.03
C HIS A 667 34.64 17.61 -17.96
N VAL A 668 33.38 17.68 -18.43
CA VAL A 668 32.77 18.88 -19.01
C VAL A 668 32.49 19.93 -17.93
N ASP A 669 32.27 19.47 -16.69
CA ASP A 669 31.87 20.27 -15.55
C ASP A 669 32.98 20.44 -14.50
N VAL A 670 33.83 19.44 -14.32
CA VAL A 670 34.91 19.41 -13.31
C VAL A 670 36.30 19.29 -13.96
N PRO A 671 37.40 19.65 -13.26
CA PRO A 671 38.77 19.47 -13.77
C PRO A 671 39.06 18.04 -14.28
N PRO A 672 39.92 17.86 -15.31
CA PRO A 672 40.24 16.54 -15.89
C PRO A 672 40.92 15.55 -14.94
N ASP A 673 41.43 16.02 -13.80
CA ASP A 673 42.09 15.26 -12.74
C ASP A 673 41.18 14.98 -11.52
N THR A 674 39.91 15.39 -11.60
CA THR A 674 38.89 15.05 -10.57
C THR A 674 38.64 13.54 -10.58
N PRO A 675 38.72 12.84 -9.43
CA PRO A 675 38.46 11.41 -9.36
C PRO A 675 36.97 11.11 -9.50
N VAL A 676 36.62 10.00 -10.13
CA VAL A 676 35.28 9.41 -10.05
C VAL A 676 35.04 8.96 -8.60
N THR A 677 33.91 9.36 -8.04
CA THR A 677 33.54 9.17 -6.62
C THR A 677 32.30 8.29 -6.43
N ALA A 678 31.41 8.27 -7.41
CA ALA A 678 30.32 7.31 -7.48
C ALA A 678 30.78 5.93 -7.99
N ASP A 679 29.87 4.96 -8.09
CA ASP A 679 30.19 3.63 -8.62
C ASP A 679 30.55 3.71 -10.13
N PRO A 680 31.75 3.27 -10.56
CA PRO A 680 32.23 3.41 -11.94
C PRO A 680 31.72 2.32 -12.91
N SER A 681 30.81 1.45 -12.46
CA SER A 681 29.94 0.65 -13.33
C SER A 681 28.61 1.35 -13.56
N ILE A 682 28.00 1.91 -12.51
CA ILE A 682 26.69 2.57 -12.62
C ILE A 682 26.81 3.94 -13.30
N ALA A 683 27.81 4.74 -12.94
CA ALA A 683 28.09 6.06 -13.50
C ALA A 683 28.65 6.02 -14.95
N ARG A 684 28.47 4.94 -15.70
CA ARG A 684 28.93 4.86 -17.10
C ARG A 684 28.01 5.59 -18.07
N VAL A 685 26.72 5.67 -17.73
CA VAL A 685 25.72 6.51 -18.38
C VAL A 685 25.31 7.58 -17.39
N GLY A 686 25.12 8.81 -17.88
CA GLY A 686 24.53 9.88 -17.09
C GLY A 686 23.01 9.88 -17.23
N LEU A 687 22.30 10.33 -16.20
CA LEU A 687 20.87 10.63 -16.30
C LEU A 687 20.56 11.70 -17.38
N LEU A 688 21.53 12.56 -17.71
CA LEU A 688 21.42 13.66 -18.66
C LEU A 688 22.38 13.51 -19.85
N THR A 689 21.88 13.82 -21.05
CA THR A 689 22.74 14.12 -22.20
C THR A 689 23.37 15.51 -22.03
N VAL A 690 24.70 15.60 -22.05
CA VAL A 690 25.46 16.82 -21.71
C VAL A 690 26.37 17.30 -22.85
N ASP A 691 27.09 16.41 -23.55
CA ASP A 691 27.74 16.71 -24.84
C ASP A 691 26.86 16.19 -25.99
N THR A 692 25.81 16.94 -26.30
CA THR A 692 24.92 16.70 -27.45
C THR A 692 25.64 16.67 -28.82
N THR A 693 26.92 17.03 -28.91
CA THR A 693 27.71 16.91 -30.15
C THR A 693 28.31 15.52 -30.32
N ARG A 694 28.45 14.74 -29.24
CA ARG A 694 28.91 13.34 -29.22
C ARG A 694 27.75 12.37 -29.01
N GLN A 695 27.02 12.57 -27.91
CA GLN A 695 25.93 11.74 -27.39
C GLN A 695 24.64 11.86 -28.22
N GLY A 696 24.71 11.61 -29.53
CA GLY A 696 23.61 11.79 -30.47
C GLY A 696 23.19 10.49 -31.16
N VAL A 697 21.89 10.33 -31.42
CA VAL A 697 21.31 9.12 -32.07
C VAL A 697 21.99 8.77 -33.40
N ALA A 698 22.39 9.78 -34.19
CA ALA A 698 23.11 9.60 -35.46
C ALA A 698 24.62 9.28 -35.29
N LYS A 699 25.10 9.17 -34.06
CA LYS A 699 26.47 8.85 -33.65
C LYS A 699 26.46 7.97 -32.38
N PHE A 700 25.59 6.96 -32.31
CA PHE A 700 25.48 6.14 -31.09
C PHE A 700 26.82 5.45 -30.78
N LEU A 701 27.59 6.00 -29.84
CA LEU A 701 28.84 5.44 -29.37
C LEU A 701 28.53 4.55 -28.17
N ALA A 702 28.81 3.25 -28.26
CA ALA A 702 28.59 2.31 -27.15
C ALA A 702 29.48 2.60 -25.91
N SER A 703 30.39 3.56 -25.99
CA SER A 703 31.22 4.08 -24.89
C SER A 703 30.83 5.49 -24.41
N ASP A 704 29.85 6.13 -25.06
CA ASP A 704 29.39 7.51 -24.81
C ASP A 704 27.96 7.71 -25.38
N PRO A 705 26.95 7.00 -24.83
CA PRO A 705 25.57 7.07 -25.31
C PRO A 705 24.86 8.38 -24.88
N PRO A 706 23.65 8.68 -25.42
CA PRO A 706 22.73 9.63 -24.81
C PRO A 706 22.46 9.29 -23.34
N GLY A 707 22.13 10.30 -22.52
CA GLY A 707 21.77 10.06 -21.13
C GLY A 707 20.41 9.38 -20.99
N ASP A 708 20.23 8.62 -19.90
CA ASP A 708 19.12 7.66 -19.73
C ASP A 708 17.74 8.25 -20.04
N LEU A 709 17.48 9.50 -19.62
CA LEU A 709 16.20 10.17 -19.85
C LEU A 709 15.91 10.41 -21.33
N ASP A 710 16.91 10.80 -22.13
CA ASP A 710 16.74 10.97 -23.57
C ASP A 710 16.66 9.62 -24.30
N HIS A 711 17.33 8.60 -23.77
CA HIS A 711 17.30 7.22 -24.30
C HIS A 711 15.93 6.56 -24.05
N MET A 712 15.38 6.63 -22.83
CA MET A 712 14.00 6.22 -22.54
C MET A 712 13.00 6.97 -23.44
N LYS A 713 13.16 8.28 -23.60
CA LYS A 713 12.31 9.08 -24.48
C LYS A 713 12.46 8.71 -25.95
N LEU A 714 13.60 8.20 -26.42
CA LEU A 714 13.71 7.64 -27.77
C LEU A 714 12.75 6.45 -27.91
N HIS A 715 12.86 5.46 -27.02
CA HIS A 715 12.03 4.25 -27.07
C HIS A 715 10.54 4.55 -26.95
N LEU A 716 10.14 5.45 -26.04
CA LEU A 716 8.75 5.92 -25.91
C LEU A 716 8.26 6.64 -27.18
N ASN A 717 9.08 7.51 -27.79
CA ASN A 717 8.69 8.20 -29.03
C ASN A 717 8.52 7.25 -30.22
N GLN A 718 9.31 6.17 -30.31
CA GLN A 718 9.15 5.17 -31.37
C GLN A 718 7.99 4.20 -31.07
N LEU A 719 7.78 3.79 -29.81
CA LEU A 719 6.61 3.00 -29.40
C LEU A 719 5.30 3.76 -29.71
N ASN A 720 5.27 5.07 -29.45
CA ASN A 720 4.15 5.95 -29.83
C ASN A 720 3.99 6.12 -31.37
N ARG A 721 4.92 5.62 -32.19
CA ARG A 721 4.83 5.55 -33.66
C ARG A 721 4.57 4.14 -34.19
N ALA A 722 4.51 3.12 -33.34
CA ALA A 722 4.26 1.74 -33.75
C ALA A 722 2.81 1.60 -34.28
N PRO A 723 2.61 1.07 -35.51
CA PRO A 723 1.29 1.04 -36.16
C PRO A 723 0.35 -0.02 -35.57
N ASP A 724 0.83 -0.85 -34.66
CA ASP A 724 0.10 -1.87 -33.90
C ASP A 724 0.19 -1.67 -32.37
N ALA A 725 0.60 -0.49 -31.90
CA ALA A 725 0.41 -0.09 -30.50
C ALA A 725 -1.08 0.19 -30.19
N THR A 726 -1.48 -0.07 -28.94
CA THR A 726 -2.86 0.20 -28.51
C THR A 726 -3.06 1.70 -28.22
N PRO A 727 -4.29 2.24 -28.33
CA PRO A 727 -4.56 3.63 -27.95
C PRO A 727 -4.14 3.95 -26.50
N GLN A 728 -4.20 2.98 -25.60
CA GLN A 728 -3.73 3.12 -24.23
C GLN A 728 -2.20 3.17 -24.13
N MET A 729 -1.47 2.35 -24.89
CA MET A 729 -0.01 2.46 -25.01
C MET A 729 0.41 3.83 -25.57
N HIS A 730 -0.29 4.36 -26.57
CA HIS A 730 0.00 5.70 -27.10
C HIS A 730 -0.16 6.81 -26.05
N THR A 731 -1.28 6.82 -25.32
CA THR A 731 -1.52 7.81 -24.24
C THR A 731 -0.47 7.68 -23.13
N LEU A 732 -0.31 6.47 -22.60
CA LEU A 732 0.61 6.19 -21.49
C LEU A 732 2.07 6.52 -21.86
N SER A 733 2.49 6.19 -23.08
CA SER A 733 3.83 6.51 -23.59
C SER A 733 4.06 8.02 -23.76
N GLN A 734 3.01 8.82 -23.98
CA GLN A 734 3.10 10.29 -24.02
C GLN A 734 3.12 10.89 -22.61
N GLU A 735 2.34 10.33 -21.68
CA GLU A 735 2.32 10.72 -20.26
C GLU A 735 3.69 10.48 -19.60
N ILE A 736 4.29 9.30 -19.81
CA ILE A 736 5.66 8.98 -19.35
C ILE A 736 6.67 9.93 -19.99
N ALA A 737 6.62 10.15 -21.31
CA ALA A 737 7.56 11.05 -21.98
C ALA A 737 7.47 12.49 -21.43
N GLY A 738 6.28 12.97 -21.07
CA GLY A 738 6.07 14.24 -20.39
C GLY A 738 6.56 14.26 -18.94
N ALA A 739 6.44 13.15 -18.21
CA ALA A 739 7.05 12.99 -16.89
C ALA A 739 8.58 13.11 -16.97
N LEU A 740 9.20 12.39 -17.91
CA LEU A 740 10.65 12.44 -18.14
C LEU A 740 11.14 13.85 -18.58
N ASP A 741 10.31 14.65 -19.27
CA ASP A 741 10.62 16.06 -19.53
C ASP A 741 10.63 16.93 -18.26
N ASN A 742 9.69 16.73 -17.33
CA ASN A 742 9.72 17.41 -16.03
C ASN A 742 10.99 17.02 -15.25
N VAL A 743 11.27 15.72 -15.15
CA VAL A 743 12.45 15.15 -14.50
C VAL A 743 13.73 15.74 -15.07
N LYS A 744 13.85 15.79 -16.41
CA LYS A 744 15.01 16.37 -17.09
C LYS A 744 15.19 17.84 -16.73
N GLY A 745 14.11 18.62 -16.72
CA GLY A 745 14.13 20.03 -16.32
C GLY A 745 14.61 20.24 -14.88
N TRP A 746 14.15 19.41 -13.94
CA TRP A 746 14.60 19.45 -12.54
C TRP A 746 16.04 18.99 -12.38
N LEU A 747 16.45 17.85 -12.97
CA LEU A 747 17.84 17.38 -12.89
C LEU A 747 18.84 18.32 -13.57
N GLN A 748 18.42 19.12 -14.56
CA GLN A 748 19.25 20.21 -15.09
C GLN A 748 19.47 21.35 -14.08
N GLN A 749 18.53 21.60 -13.15
CA GLN A 749 18.79 22.49 -12.01
C GLN A 749 19.73 21.82 -11.00
N VAL A 750 19.46 20.56 -10.62
CA VAL A 750 20.35 19.77 -9.72
C VAL A 750 21.81 19.80 -10.19
N ARG A 751 22.04 19.60 -11.50
CA ARG A 751 23.37 19.73 -12.12
C ARG A 751 23.96 21.12 -11.94
N THR A 752 23.18 22.16 -12.20
CA THR A 752 23.60 23.57 -12.02
C THR A 752 23.99 23.87 -10.57
N ASP A 753 23.17 23.42 -9.62
CA ASP A 753 23.37 23.60 -8.18
C ASP A 753 24.63 22.85 -7.71
N ALA A 754 24.79 21.58 -8.12
CA ALA A 754 25.94 20.74 -7.80
C ALA A 754 27.26 21.29 -8.37
N LYS A 755 27.28 21.78 -9.61
CA LYS A 755 28.44 22.49 -10.19
C LYS A 755 28.82 23.72 -9.38
N GLN A 756 27.82 24.53 -9.01
CA GLN A 756 28.05 25.76 -8.26
C GLN A 756 28.66 25.47 -6.88
N LEU A 757 28.18 24.42 -6.20
CA LEU A 757 28.71 23.93 -4.93
C LEU A 757 30.12 23.32 -5.07
N PHE A 758 30.37 22.50 -6.09
CA PHE A 758 31.69 21.93 -6.40
C PHE A 758 32.78 22.99 -6.64
N HIS A 759 32.42 24.16 -7.19
CA HIS A 759 33.37 25.27 -7.35
C HIS A 759 33.55 26.17 -6.11
N MET A 760 32.87 25.88 -4.99
CA MET A 760 33.04 26.66 -3.75
C MET A 760 34.22 26.16 -2.91
N THR A 761 35.13 27.08 -2.54
CA THR A 761 36.14 26.80 -1.51
C THR A 761 35.46 26.54 -0.14
N PRO A 762 36.12 25.86 0.81
CA PRO A 762 35.59 25.67 2.17
C PRO A 762 35.18 26.97 2.88
N ALA A 763 35.79 28.12 2.54
CA ALA A 763 35.42 29.42 3.07
C ALA A 763 34.11 29.98 2.46
N GLN A 764 33.75 29.56 1.25
CA GLN A 764 32.47 29.85 0.59
C GLN A 764 31.38 28.86 1.02
N LEU A 765 31.69 27.56 1.11
CA LEU A 765 30.83 26.55 1.73
C LEU A 765 30.54 26.81 3.22
N ALA A 766 31.24 27.72 3.87
CA ALA A 766 30.90 28.17 5.21
C ALA A 766 29.74 29.18 5.27
N GLN A 767 29.39 29.84 4.14
CA GLN A 767 28.49 31.00 4.08
C GLN A 767 27.01 30.60 3.89
N PRO A 768 26.05 31.43 4.33
CA PRO A 768 24.61 31.20 4.09
C PRO A 768 24.25 31.01 2.61
N ALA A 769 24.91 31.73 1.69
CA ALA A 769 24.66 31.60 0.26
C ALA A 769 24.99 30.20 -0.34
N ALA A 770 25.74 29.36 0.38
CA ALA A 770 25.92 27.95 0.03
C ALA A 770 24.81 27.06 0.60
N ARG A 771 24.16 27.47 1.70
CA ARG A 771 22.99 26.80 2.29
C ARG A 771 21.77 26.90 1.38
N ASP A 772 21.58 28.08 0.78
CA ASP A 772 20.48 28.36 -0.16
C ASP A 772 20.54 27.40 -1.36
N VAL A 773 21.72 27.27 -1.99
CA VAL A 773 21.96 26.36 -3.13
C VAL A 773 21.82 24.88 -2.73
N LEU A 774 22.10 24.53 -1.46
CA LEU A 774 21.86 23.17 -0.94
C LEU A 774 20.37 22.86 -0.73
N ASP A 775 19.55 23.85 -0.34
CA ASP A 775 18.09 23.66 -0.31
C ASP A 775 17.49 23.59 -1.72
N ASP A 776 17.96 24.41 -2.66
CA ASP A 776 17.57 24.32 -4.07
C ASP A 776 17.94 22.95 -4.66
N LEU A 777 19.18 22.48 -4.46
CA LEU A 777 19.65 21.15 -4.86
C LEU A 777 18.71 20.03 -4.37
N VAL A 778 18.45 19.97 -3.06
CA VAL A 778 17.58 18.94 -2.45
C VAL A 778 16.14 19.09 -2.94
N THR A 779 15.65 20.30 -3.12
CA THR A 779 14.31 20.59 -3.63
C THR A 779 14.15 20.11 -5.07
N HIS A 780 15.11 20.40 -5.95
CA HIS A 780 15.12 19.96 -7.33
C HIS A 780 15.23 18.45 -7.47
N VAL A 781 16.08 17.77 -6.68
CA VAL A 781 16.10 16.29 -6.68
C VAL A 781 14.79 15.71 -6.13
N THR A 782 14.21 16.31 -5.10
CA THR A 782 12.91 15.85 -4.55
C THR A 782 11.83 15.91 -5.62
N TYR A 783 11.72 17.01 -6.37
CA TYR A 783 10.78 17.10 -7.50
C TYR A 783 11.11 16.11 -8.62
N ALA A 784 12.40 15.91 -8.96
CA ALA A 784 12.79 14.88 -9.92
C ALA A 784 12.33 13.48 -9.49
N TYR A 785 12.44 13.13 -8.20
CA TYR A 785 12.08 11.81 -7.71
C TYR A 785 10.57 11.61 -7.55
N ILE A 786 9.87 12.45 -6.77
CA ILE A 786 8.44 12.25 -6.43
C ILE A 786 7.47 13.15 -7.22
N GLY A 787 7.96 14.11 -8.00
CA GLY A 787 7.15 15.09 -8.71
C GLY A 787 6.88 16.38 -7.90
N GLN A 788 6.18 17.33 -8.52
CA GLN A 788 5.83 18.63 -7.95
C GLN A 788 4.33 18.88 -8.05
N LEU A 789 3.65 19.06 -6.92
CA LEU A 789 2.27 19.55 -6.89
C LEU A 789 2.25 21.07 -7.18
N ASP A 790 1.49 21.50 -8.17
CA ASP A 790 1.24 22.92 -8.42
C ASP A 790 0.23 23.46 -7.38
N PRO A 791 0.61 24.42 -6.52
CA PRO A 791 -0.24 24.89 -5.42
C PRO A 791 -1.37 25.85 -5.86
N ILE A 792 -1.46 26.18 -7.15
CA ILE A 792 -2.48 27.05 -7.73
C ILE A 792 -3.53 26.23 -8.49
N THR A 793 -3.11 25.17 -9.18
CA THR A 793 -3.99 24.30 -9.99
C THR A 793 -4.36 22.97 -9.32
N ASP A 794 -3.66 22.58 -8.24
CA ASP A 794 -3.75 21.27 -7.57
C ASP A 794 -3.39 20.09 -8.51
N THR A 795 -2.62 20.37 -9.58
CA THR A 795 -2.16 19.34 -10.54
C THR A 795 -0.74 18.89 -10.22
N LEU A 796 -0.55 17.58 -10.02
CA LEU A 796 0.76 16.97 -9.89
C LEU A 796 1.48 16.93 -11.24
N LYS A 797 2.67 17.53 -11.32
CA LYS A 797 3.65 17.23 -12.36
C LYS A 797 4.40 15.95 -11.94
N PRO A 798 4.30 14.84 -12.66
CA PRO A 798 4.92 13.57 -12.26
C PRO A 798 6.45 13.64 -12.34
N GLY A 799 7.10 13.02 -11.36
CA GLY A 799 8.53 12.71 -11.34
C GLY A 799 8.81 11.23 -11.64
N VAL A 800 10.05 10.79 -11.44
CA VAL A 800 10.53 9.44 -11.80
C VAL A 800 9.75 8.31 -11.15
N LEU A 801 9.34 8.45 -9.88
CA LEU A 801 8.56 7.42 -9.17
C LEU A 801 7.25 7.09 -9.92
N GLN A 802 6.55 8.11 -10.44
CA GLN A 802 5.34 7.91 -11.22
C GLN A 802 5.67 7.36 -12.61
N ALA A 803 6.72 7.88 -13.27
CA ALA A 803 7.17 7.40 -14.57
C ALA A 803 7.53 5.91 -14.57
N HIS A 804 8.20 5.41 -13.52
CA HIS A 804 8.51 3.98 -13.34
C HIS A 804 7.24 3.13 -13.22
N TYR A 805 6.29 3.50 -12.35
CA TYR A 805 5.01 2.80 -12.23
C TYR A 805 4.17 2.83 -13.52
N ASP A 806 4.31 3.87 -14.34
CA ASP A 806 3.63 3.98 -15.62
C ASP A 806 4.34 3.20 -16.73
N VAL A 807 5.68 3.16 -16.76
CA VAL A 807 6.45 2.26 -17.65
C VAL A 807 6.02 0.82 -17.43
N LEU A 808 5.93 0.35 -16.19
CA LEU A 808 5.52 -1.02 -15.85
C LEU A 808 4.15 -1.42 -16.44
N LYS A 809 3.26 -0.47 -16.77
CA LYS A 809 1.95 -0.72 -17.39
C LYS A 809 2.02 -0.84 -18.92
N LEU A 810 3.10 -0.42 -19.58
CA LEU A 810 3.22 -0.46 -21.04
C LEU A 810 3.19 -1.89 -21.59
N ALA A 811 3.79 -2.87 -20.90
CA ALA A 811 3.78 -4.28 -21.29
C ALA A 811 2.47 -5.01 -20.92
N THR A 812 1.33 -4.33 -21.06
CA THR A 812 -0.01 -4.92 -20.86
C THR A 812 -0.55 -5.50 -22.16
N PHE A 813 -1.05 -6.73 -22.09
CA PHE A 813 -1.79 -7.43 -23.13
C PHE A 813 -3.28 -7.07 -23.09
N ASP A 814 -3.84 -6.57 -24.19
CA ASP A 814 -5.30 -6.49 -24.39
C ASP A 814 -5.82 -7.83 -24.93
N ILE A 815 -6.50 -8.61 -24.09
CA ILE A 815 -6.97 -9.95 -24.44
C ILE A 815 -8.32 -9.85 -25.13
N THR A 816 -8.39 -10.32 -26.38
CA THR A 816 -9.58 -10.23 -27.23
C THR A 816 -10.01 -11.60 -27.74
N LYS A 817 -11.22 -11.67 -28.31
CA LYS A 817 -11.67 -12.83 -29.12
C LYS A 817 -11.19 -12.77 -30.58
N ASN A 818 -10.38 -11.77 -30.96
CA ASN A 818 -9.82 -11.60 -32.31
C ASN A 818 -8.56 -12.46 -32.51
N VAL A 819 -8.72 -13.77 -32.35
CA VAL A 819 -7.63 -14.73 -32.54
C VAL A 819 -7.19 -14.73 -34.03
N PRO A 820 -5.88 -14.69 -34.35
CA PRO A 820 -5.37 -14.62 -35.72
C PRO A 820 -5.68 -15.88 -36.54
N LYS A 821 -5.41 -15.86 -37.86
CA LYS A 821 -5.63 -17.04 -38.73
C LYS A 821 -4.54 -18.11 -38.59
N GLN A 822 -3.34 -17.70 -38.20
CA GLN A 822 -2.13 -18.49 -38.00
C GLN A 822 -1.38 -17.90 -36.78
N LEU A 823 -0.50 -18.68 -36.15
CA LEU A 823 0.46 -18.20 -35.14
C LEU A 823 1.83 -17.93 -35.78
#